data_AF-A0A1I2A9H3-F1
#
_entry.id   AF-A0A1I2A9H3-F1
#
_cell.length_a   1.000
_cell.length_b   1.000
_cell.length_c   1.000
_cell.angle_alpha   90.00
_cell.angle_beta   90.00
_cell.angle_gamma   90.00
#
_symmetry.space_group_name_H-M   'P 1'
#
loop_
_entity.id
_entity.type
_entity.pdbx_description
1 polymer ?
#
loop_
_entity_poly.entity_id
_entity_poly.type
_entity_poly.pdbx_seq_one_letter_code
_entity_poly.pdbx_strand_id
1 'polypeptide(L)'
;MFKKTLISLAVASSVGLTGCFDSGETGANANPEYLIEDTTIDKSIVRPIYDPNPIAAEPKFPINSDLILLLGATQSANYDFTGLSGGTSPADDAVNDLSGFSTSGAFTLKFDGELNPATVMANATVFLLPLNVGPAIESAPEALPNTNPSSIVATNPFGQGLDLEQPNFRADVVSVDGGANNAVRVVPLEPLTEGQKYLVVVTDDVLGANGKPIERSVQDVALADGVLGNPALANVKTLLQTSDQLANGFLATLPVEDTPKSALAYTFTTNSDMDVLRAMMAPAAYGTALGQKIGFTAQLKAVRDNFPDLNFSELTAKLTDILEKVALLSAEPPQLDPSTLTAQELAAITALSNVQEALTADPETVLRTAIGAEVGDTIHLPVPRPSFFYPKSEAGDLTTIQGLALQDPTNAIVQAAAQVQVHQGAITLPYFQRLPGETGTGIVTGSWTGNERMEAGLNENLAPGETIFSFLRDIDGTLNVNGYFPFPQKNADTTVPVVIFNPSTDSRPQACVDATKPNGVTIFQHGITVDRSVAMLPAILLAQSSCQAVVAIDQPLHGLAGAEPGAVPGPGTVPGLSALDETTLTAAVNQLLQAPGVAGSPLEAQLNALINADYIGERHFGYTANESLQPVATDLANISSGSLFINPLNMMNSRDNLRQGVVDLLNVAASIQTMDIDGNPGTQGDLAGVPVNFIGHSLGGISGTVFASLANDATLNFVLNSTYDQAGAPLDNFTFPTLGSVVLHNTGGQVTRLIENSPSISGRVLGGLANAGVTQGSSDFESFFYVFQSISDAGDPVNFAKGLGASTSNLLITEVVGDSTVPNEANVNPLSPAFSAPLAGTEPLMALLDLGIGGTNLADDADLNLLQGEDLSGSAATPVAVFFDGSDPCSTANHGTFVAPQAPNDACPGGFAVTSDAFTVMVTQTAQALSGGNVPASPNNIDALGTSPTLANALDQDEQAAP
;
A
#
# COMPACT_ATOMS: atom_id res chain seq x y z
N MET A 1 -19.80 27.06 6.87
CA MET A 1 -19.10 28.36 6.67
C MET A 1 -17.61 28.06 6.61
N PHE A 2 -16.83 28.67 5.70
CA PHE A 2 -15.38 28.42 5.65
C PHE A 2 -14.76 28.87 6.97
N LYS A 3 -13.94 28.04 7.65
CA LYS A 3 -13.19 28.53 8.82
C LYS A 3 -12.28 29.67 8.35
N LYS A 4 -12.35 30.82 9.01
CA LYS A 4 -11.95 32.15 8.48
C LYS A 4 -10.49 32.31 8.00
N THR A 5 -9.65 31.29 8.05
CA THR A 5 -8.29 31.32 7.51
C THR A 5 -7.75 29.90 7.40
N LEU A 6 -7.73 29.32 6.19
CA LEU A 6 -6.66 28.39 5.84
C LEU A 6 -5.34 29.14 6.11
N ILE A 7 -4.39 28.52 6.81
CA ILE A 7 -3.10 29.17 7.06
C ILE A 7 -2.38 29.30 5.72
N SER A 8 -2.29 30.54 5.21
CA SER A 8 -1.56 30.89 3.99
C SER A 8 -0.07 30.95 4.27
N LEU A 9 0.67 29.84 4.14
CA LEU A 9 2.13 29.89 4.28
C LEU A 9 2.77 30.68 3.13
N ALA A 10 2.77 32.01 3.19
CA ALA A 10 3.29 32.91 2.16
C ALA A 10 4.82 32.80 2.09
N VAL A 11 5.30 31.72 1.50
CA VAL A 11 6.72 31.45 1.38
C VAL A 11 6.99 30.87 -0.01
N ALA A 12 7.81 31.57 -0.78
CA ALA A 12 8.47 30.96 -1.94
C ALA A 12 9.53 29.98 -1.39
N SER A 13 9.16 28.73 -1.16
CA SER A 13 10.07 27.71 -0.61
C SER A 13 10.78 26.97 -1.72
N SER A 14 12.12 27.00 -1.71
CA SER A 14 12.98 26.09 -2.47
C SER A 14 13.54 24.99 -1.55
N VAL A 15 12.71 24.49 -0.63
CA VAL A 15 13.12 23.47 0.35
C VAL A 15 13.45 22.21 -0.44
N GLY A 16 14.73 21.89 -0.58
CA GLY A 16 15.18 20.57 -0.98
C GLY A 16 15.38 19.72 0.27
N LEU A 17 15.13 18.42 0.17
CA LEU A 17 15.43 17.51 1.27
C LEU A 17 16.94 17.34 1.41
N THR A 18 17.54 18.12 2.30
CA THR A 18 18.93 17.88 2.70
C THR A 18 19.00 16.50 3.35
N GLY A 19 19.70 15.56 2.70
CA GLY A 19 19.89 14.19 3.21
C GLY A 19 19.07 13.09 2.51
N CYS A 20 18.33 13.37 1.44
CA CYS A 20 17.57 12.33 0.72
C CYS A 20 18.08 12.09 -0.71
N PHE A 21 19.41 11.97 -0.89
CA PHE A 21 20.18 12.12 -2.14
C PHE A 21 20.39 13.59 -2.55
N ASP A 22 21.48 14.19 -2.08
CA ASP A 22 22.03 15.34 -2.81
C ASP A 22 22.83 14.78 -3.99
N SER A 23 22.37 15.03 -5.21
CA SER A 23 23.12 14.62 -6.41
C SER A 23 24.54 15.19 -6.30
N GLY A 24 25.54 14.31 -6.19
CA GLY A 24 26.95 14.66 -5.95
C GLY A 24 27.65 15.42 -7.09
N GLU A 25 26.90 16.14 -7.92
CA GLU A 25 27.38 16.92 -9.08
C GLU A 25 27.54 18.41 -8.79
N THR A 26 27.35 18.88 -7.55
CA THR A 26 27.88 20.21 -7.20
C THR A 26 29.29 20.08 -6.68
N GLY A 27 30.25 20.52 -7.49
CA GLY A 27 31.55 20.99 -7.03
C GLY A 27 31.41 22.24 -6.14
N ALA A 28 30.49 22.21 -5.18
CA ALA A 28 30.38 23.19 -4.13
C ALA A 28 31.67 23.07 -3.32
N ASN A 29 32.53 24.06 -3.48
CA ASN A 29 33.62 24.30 -2.54
C ASN A 29 33.01 24.14 -1.14
N ALA A 30 33.62 23.31 -0.29
CA ALA A 30 33.37 23.36 1.14
C ALA A 30 33.32 24.84 1.52
N ASN A 31 32.12 25.33 1.86
CA ASN A 31 31.98 26.71 2.29
C ASN A 31 33.00 26.89 3.42
N PRO A 32 33.78 27.98 3.45
CA PRO A 32 34.67 28.22 4.57
C PRO A 32 33.82 28.14 5.84
N GLU A 33 34.13 27.17 6.72
CA GLU A 33 33.64 27.15 8.09
C GLU A 33 34.10 28.46 8.73
N TYR A 34 33.22 29.45 8.73
CA TYR A 34 33.44 30.64 9.52
C TYR A 34 33.31 30.21 10.98
N LEU A 35 34.47 29.98 11.61
CA LEU A 35 34.62 29.82 13.07
C LEU A 35 34.31 31.13 13.80
N ILE A 36 33.12 31.68 13.59
CA ILE A 36 32.55 32.68 14.49
C ILE A 36 31.91 31.88 15.60
N GLU A 37 32.65 31.67 16.69
CA GLU A 37 32.03 31.14 17.91
C GLU A 37 31.07 32.19 18.45
N ASP A 38 29.77 31.94 18.30
CA ASP A 38 28.77 32.70 19.02
C ASP A 38 28.87 32.37 20.51
N THR A 39 29.53 33.27 21.25
CA THR A 39 29.72 33.16 22.71
C THR A 39 28.43 33.41 23.51
N THR A 40 27.31 33.73 22.85
CA THR A 40 26.01 33.96 23.51
C THR A 40 25.17 32.69 23.66
N ILE A 41 25.52 31.61 22.95
CA ILE A 41 24.83 30.32 23.00
C ILE A 41 25.60 29.37 23.93
N ASP A 42 24.94 28.81 24.95
CA ASP A 42 25.53 27.76 25.79
C ASP A 42 25.61 26.44 25.00
N LYS A 43 26.79 26.18 24.41
CA LYS A 43 27.12 24.95 23.68
C LYS A 43 27.17 23.69 24.54
N SER A 44 27.07 23.81 25.87
CA SER A 44 26.98 22.65 26.75
C SER A 44 25.55 22.14 26.93
N ILE A 45 24.55 22.83 26.38
CA ILE A 45 23.16 22.37 26.39
C ILE A 45 22.89 21.69 25.05
N VAL A 46 22.39 20.45 25.12
CA VAL A 46 21.97 19.67 23.95
C VAL A 46 20.62 20.19 23.47
N ARG A 47 20.45 20.35 22.16
CA ARG A 47 19.23 20.88 21.53
C ARG A 47 18.84 20.02 20.32
N PRO A 48 17.53 19.94 20.01
CA PRO A 48 17.08 19.39 18.74
C PRO A 48 17.69 20.17 17.57
N ILE A 49 18.11 19.45 16.53
CA ILE A 49 18.47 20.05 15.25
C ILE A 49 17.18 20.42 14.53
N TYR A 50 16.76 21.68 14.72
CA TYR A 50 15.49 22.19 14.21
C TYR A 50 15.62 23.66 13.79
N ASP A 51 15.62 23.92 12.49
CA ASP A 51 15.43 25.23 11.87
C ASP A 51 14.12 25.21 11.05
N PRO A 52 13.00 25.65 11.65
CA PRO A 52 11.69 25.64 11.00
C PRO A 52 11.51 26.76 9.97
N ASN A 53 12.54 27.52 9.63
CA ASN A 53 12.44 28.60 8.67
C ASN A 53 12.52 28.06 7.22
N PRO A 54 11.40 27.98 6.47
CA PRO A 54 11.39 27.43 5.10
C PRO A 54 12.15 28.26 4.06
N ILE A 55 12.62 29.47 4.40
CA ILE A 55 13.49 30.30 3.54
C ILE A 55 14.93 30.38 4.06
N ALA A 56 15.30 29.59 5.07
CA ALA A 56 16.69 29.45 5.46
C ALA A 56 17.50 28.85 4.30
N ALA A 57 18.81 29.10 4.30
CA ALA A 57 19.70 28.50 3.30
C ALA A 57 19.74 26.96 3.44
N GLU A 58 19.59 26.46 4.66
CA GLU A 58 19.50 25.03 4.99
C GLU A 58 18.39 24.85 6.05
N PRO A 59 17.11 24.77 5.64
CA PRO A 59 16.02 24.46 6.56
C PRO A 59 16.22 23.08 7.18
N LYS A 60 15.90 22.91 8.48
CA LYS A 60 16.07 21.64 9.20
C LYS A 60 14.82 21.34 9.99
N PHE A 61 13.93 20.52 9.49
CA PHE A 61 12.78 20.04 10.25
C PHE A 61 12.51 18.57 9.93
N PRO A 62 11.80 17.84 10.81
CA PRO A 62 11.49 16.45 10.58
C PRO A 62 10.79 16.24 9.24
N ILE A 63 11.16 15.19 8.52
CA ILE A 63 10.62 14.83 7.20
C ILE A 63 9.10 14.58 7.23
N ASN A 64 8.55 14.31 8.41
CA ASN A 64 7.13 14.15 8.64
C ASN A 64 6.42 15.44 9.06
N SER A 65 7.04 16.62 9.02
CA SER A 65 6.36 17.84 9.45
C SER A 65 5.23 18.24 8.50
N ASP A 66 4.04 18.57 9.04
CA ASP A 66 2.92 19.13 8.27
C ASP A 66 3.30 20.40 7.51
N LEU A 67 4.37 21.09 7.92
CA LEU A 67 4.90 22.24 7.17
C LEU A 67 5.12 21.87 5.69
N ILE A 68 5.64 20.67 5.40
CA ILE A 68 5.88 20.18 4.04
C ILE A 68 4.58 20.13 3.22
N LEU A 69 3.49 19.67 3.84
CA LEU A 69 2.14 19.57 3.25
C LEU A 69 1.37 20.90 3.23
N LEU A 70 2.00 22.01 3.54
CA LEU A 70 1.36 23.33 3.57
C LEU A 70 2.12 24.38 2.77
N LEU A 71 3.40 24.15 2.46
CA LEU A 71 4.24 25.08 1.70
C LEU A 71 3.75 25.27 0.25
N GLY A 72 3.10 24.27 -0.36
CA GLY A 72 2.57 24.37 -1.72
C GLY A 72 1.36 25.30 -1.85
N ALA A 73 0.65 25.61 -0.76
CA ALA A 73 -0.59 26.39 -0.78
C ALA A 73 -0.43 27.83 -1.31
N THR A 74 0.79 28.37 -1.34
CA THR A 74 1.05 29.71 -1.90
C THR A 74 1.81 29.72 -3.22
N GLN A 75 2.09 28.54 -3.77
CA GLN A 75 2.91 28.38 -4.98
C GLN A 75 2.05 28.19 -6.24
N SER A 76 0.82 27.71 -6.08
CA SER A 76 -0.11 27.44 -7.17
C SER A 76 -1.54 27.88 -6.83
N ALA A 77 -2.34 28.16 -7.85
CA ALA A 77 -3.79 28.34 -7.74
C ALA A 77 -4.55 27.02 -7.56
N ASN A 78 -3.91 25.91 -7.90
CA ASN A 78 -4.40 24.54 -7.77
C ASN A 78 -3.42 23.84 -6.84
N TYR A 79 -3.80 23.65 -5.58
CA TYR A 79 -2.98 22.97 -4.59
C TYR A 79 -3.78 21.79 -4.05
N ASP A 80 -3.29 20.58 -4.25
CA ASP A 80 -3.94 19.32 -3.88
C ASP A 80 -3.52 18.80 -2.50
N PHE A 81 -2.74 19.59 -1.74
CA PHE A 81 -2.24 19.25 -0.42
C PHE A 81 -1.22 18.11 -0.39
N THR A 82 -0.54 17.86 -1.51
CA THR A 82 0.69 17.08 -1.45
C THR A 82 1.86 17.89 -0.90
N GLY A 83 2.93 17.18 -0.55
CA GLY A 83 4.16 17.79 -0.06
C GLY A 83 4.82 18.69 -1.11
N LEU A 84 5.79 19.48 -0.67
CA LEU A 84 6.59 20.32 -1.55
C LEU A 84 8.09 20.11 -1.27
N SER A 85 8.80 19.63 -2.28
CA SER A 85 10.24 19.63 -2.37
C SER A 85 10.73 20.21 -3.71
N GLY A 86 11.76 21.06 -3.63
CA GLY A 86 12.49 21.60 -4.79
C GLY A 86 13.74 20.82 -5.17
N GLY A 87 14.02 19.70 -4.50
CA GLY A 87 15.12 18.80 -4.85
C GLY A 87 14.80 17.94 -6.08
N THR A 88 15.74 17.06 -6.47
CA THR A 88 15.62 16.23 -7.69
C THR A 88 15.89 14.76 -7.41
N SER A 89 15.88 14.35 -6.15
CA SER A 89 16.04 12.96 -5.78
C SER A 89 14.73 12.17 -5.95
N PRO A 90 14.79 10.83 -6.01
CA PRO A 90 13.60 9.99 -5.94
C PRO A 90 12.72 10.23 -4.71
N ALA A 91 13.32 10.66 -3.59
CA ALA A 91 12.58 10.99 -2.38
C ALA A 91 11.96 12.39 -2.42
N ASP A 92 12.60 13.36 -3.09
CA ASP A 92 12.00 14.67 -3.36
C ASP A 92 10.78 14.52 -4.26
N ASP A 93 10.90 13.73 -5.33
CA ASP A 93 9.79 13.40 -6.23
C ASP A 93 8.65 12.74 -5.45
N ALA A 94 8.97 11.75 -4.60
CA ALA A 94 7.97 11.09 -3.76
C ALA A 94 7.29 12.05 -2.76
N VAL A 95 8.02 13.01 -2.17
CA VAL A 95 7.43 14.01 -1.27
C VAL A 95 6.42 14.89 -2.00
N ASN A 96 6.67 15.24 -3.26
CA ASN A 96 5.73 16.02 -4.08
C ASN A 96 4.39 15.28 -4.34
N ASP A 97 4.35 13.96 -4.10
CA ASP A 97 3.16 13.14 -4.25
C ASP A 97 2.52 12.69 -2.91
N LEU A 98 3.13 13.02 -1.76
CA LEU A 98 2.65 12.61 -0.44
C LEU A 98 1.43 13.42 0.00
N SER A 99 0.29 12.75 0.23
CA SER A 99 -0.93 13.34 0.82
C SER A 99 -0.88 13.46 2.35
N GLY A 100 0.14 12.88 2.96
CA GLY A 100 0.29 12.65 4.39
C GLY A 100 1.50 11.76 4.62
N PHE A 101 1.78 11.44 5.87
CA PHE A 101 2.95 10.66 6.25
C PHE A 101 2.59 9.24 6.69
N SER A 102 3.61 8.40 6.84
CA SER A 102 3.39 6.99 7.11
C SER A 102 2.60 6.71 8.40
N THR A 103 1.73 5.72 8.36
CA THR A 103 1.06 5.14 9.53
C THR A 103 1.95 4.16 10.28
N SER A 104 2.92 3.53 9.61
CA SER A 104 3.74 2.44 10.16
C SER A 104 5.24 2.78 10.26
N GLY A 105 5.68 3.85 9.60
CA GLY A 105 7.08 4.25 9.52
C GLY A 105 7.62 4.84 10.82
N ALA A 106 8.83 4.42 11.19
CA ALA A 106 9.58 5.07 12.26
C ALA A 106 10.31 6.32 11.74
N PHE A 107 10.28 7.41 12.50
CA PHE A 107 10.96 8.66 12.15
C PHE A 107 11.98 9.09 13.21
N THR A 108 13.04 9.77 12.77
CA THR A 108 14.21 10.07 13.60
C THR A 108 14.35 11.58 13.83
N LEU A 109 14.50 11.98 15.09
CA LEU A 109 14.69 13.36 15.56
C LEU A 109 16.14 13.53 16.01
N LYS A 110 16.91 14.40 15.32
CA LYS A 110 18.33 14.60 15.60
C LYS A 110 18.58 15.67 16.65
N PHE A 111 19.68 15.53 17.38
CA PHE A 111 20.16 16.47 18.40
C PHE A 111 21.62 16.84 18.13
N ASP A 112 22.01 18.04 18.56
CA ASP A 112 23.36 18.59 18.35
C ASP A 112 24.41 18.07 19.36
N GLY A 113 24.04 17.10 20.20
CA GLY A 113 24.90 16.47 21.19
C GLY A 113 24.35 15.14 21.70
N GLU A 114 25.12 14.50 22.58
CA GLU A 114 24.81 13.18 23.15
C GLU A 114 23.69 13.28 24.22
N LEU A 115 22.63 12.49 24.06
CA LEU A 115 21.53 12.36 25.02
C LEU A 115 21.85 11.32 26.09
N ASN A 116 21.19 11.43 27.24
CA ASN A 116 21.13 10.37 28.24
C ASN A 116 19.97 9.42 27.91
N PRO A 117 20.23 8.18 27.46
CA PRO A 117 19.18 7.25 27.04
C PRO A 117 18.12 6.97 28.11
N ALA A 118 18.51 6.91 29.39
CA ALA A 118 17.60 6.63 30.50
C ALA A 118 16.53 7.73 30.73
N THR A 119 16.64 8.87 30.03
CA THR A 119 15.68 9.99 30.16
C THR A 119 14.77 10.13 28.95
N VAL A 120 14.96 9.30 27.92
CA VAL A 120 14.11 9.27 26.71
C VAL A 120 13.11 8.13 26.90
N MET A 121 11.85 8.50 27.18
CA MET A 121 10.80 7.56 27.56
C MET A 121 9.50 7.94 26.85
N ALA A 122 8.94 6.99 26.10
CA ALA A 122 7.62 7.13 25.50
C ALA A 122 6.56 7.37 26.59
N ASN A 123 5.62 8.28 26.32
CA ASN A 123 4.54 8.68 27.22
C ASN A 123 4.98 9.30 28.57
N ALA A 124 6.26 9.71 28.68
CA ALA A 124 6.77 10.42 29.85
C ALA A 124 7.60 11.66 29.48
N THR A 125 8.57 11.51 28.57
CA THR A 125 9.41 12.63 28.08
C THR A 125 9.34 12.81 26.57
N VAL A 126 8.84 11.80 25.86
CA VAL A 126 8.49 11.84 24.44
C VAL A 126 7.04 11.44 24.29
N PHE A 127 6.24 12.27 23.62
CA PHE A 127 4.81 12.03 23.41
C PHE A 127 4.43 12.10 21.93
N LEU A 128 3.49 11.24 21.56
CA LEU A 128 2.81 11.25 20.28
C LEU A 128 1.30 11.36 20.54
N LEU A 129 0.75 12.57 20.42
CA LEU A 129 -0.61 12.87 20.89
C LEU A 129 -1.58 13.04 19.72
N PRO A 130 -2.68 12.28 19.63
CA PRO A 130 -3.69 12.50 18.61
C PRO A 130 -4.39 13.84 18.84
N LEU A 131 -4.59 14.60 17.75
CA LEU A 131 -5.25 15.90 17.76
C LEU A 131 -6.67 15.81 17.18
N ASN A 132 -7.62 16.40 17.87
CA ASN A 132 -8.98 16.58 17.39
C ASN A 132 -9.03 17.72 16.36
N VAL A 133 -9.27 17.36 15.10
CA VAL A 133 -9.33 18.29 13.97
C VAL A 133 -10.74 18.29 13.41
N GLY A 134 -11.39 19.46 13.41
CA GLY A 134 -12.68 19.61 12.73
C GLY A 134 -12.50 19.81 11.22
N PRO A 135 -13.54 19.67 10.40
CA PRO A 135 -13.42 19.87 8.97
C PRO A 135 -12.96 21.30 8.64
N ALA A 136 -12.17 21.43 7.57
CA ALA A 136 -11.80 22.74 7.02
C ALA A 136 -13.04 23.50 6.51
N ILE A 137 -14.02 22.75 5.98
CA ILE A 137 -15.29 23.27 5.47
C ILE A 137 -16.44 22.51 6.12
N GLU A 138 -17.14 23.14 7.07
CA GLU A 138 -18.22 22.47 7.82
C GLU A 138 -19.36 21.92 6.95
N SER A 139 -19.66 22.59 5.84
CA SER A 139 -20.73 22.17 4.91
C SER A 139 -20.31 21.07 3.93
N ALA A 140 -19.01 20.79 3.85
CA ALA A 140 -18.44 19.77 2.98
C ALA A 140 -17.20 19.16 3.65
N PRO A 141 -17.38 18.36 4.71
CA PRO A 141 -16.29 17.89 5.57
C PRO A 141 -15.16 17.13 4.86
N GLU A 142 -15.47 16.45 3.75
CA GLU A 142 -14.57 15.58 2.99
C GLU A 142 -14.01 16.28 1.72
N ALA A 143 -14.40 17.53 1.47
CA ALA A 143 -13.93 18.27 0.31
C ALA A 143 -12.43 18.55 0.37
N LEU A 144 -11.90 18.80 1.57
CA LEU A 144 -10.50 19.14 1.82
C LEU A 144 -9.91 18.25 2.93
N PRO A 145 -8.59 18.01 2.90
CA PRO A 145 -7.90 17.21 3.90
C PRO A 145 -7.82 17.86 5.28
N ASN A 146 -7.60 17.04 6.31
CA ASN A 146 -7.41 17.49 7.71
C ASN A 146 -5.97 17.94 8.04
N THR A 147 -5.18 18.31 7.02
CA THR A 147 -3.78 18.74 7.20
C THR A 147 -3.66 20.13 7.81
N ASN A 148 -4.67 21.01 7.68
CA ASN A 148 -4.61 22.39 8.17
C ASN A 148 -4.66 22.50 9.71
N PRO A 149 -3.61 23.03 10.38
CA PRO A 149 -3.58 23.19 11.84
C PRO A 149 -4.60 24.18 12.40
N SER A 150 -5.11 25.14 11.61
CA SER A 150 -6.19 26.05 12.10
C SER A 150 -7.53 25.33 12.32
N SER A 151 -7.64 24.08 11.85
CA SER A 151 -8.82 23.25 12.06
C SER A 151 -8.84 22.53 13.42
N ILE A 152 -7.74 22.55 14.19
CA ILE A 152 -7.67 21.97 15.53
C ILE A 152 -8.76 22.57 16.41
N VAL A 153 -9.51 21.70 17.11
CA VAL A 153 -10.61 22.11 17.99
C VAL A 153 -10.04 22.64 19.30
N ALA A 154 -9.77 23.95 19.38
CA ALA A 154 -9.10 24.58 20.51
C ALA A 154 -9.76 24.33 21.90
N THR A 155 -11.08 24.08 21.94
CA THR A 155 -11.81 23.79 23.18
C THR A 155 -11.63 22.35 23.66
N ASN A 156 -11.24 21.43 22.78
CA ASN A 156 -10.98 20.03 23.10
C ASN A 156 -9.92 19.45 22.14
N PRO A 157 -8.67 19.95 22.19
CA PRO A 157 -7.67 19.68 21.16
C PRO A 157 -7.18 18.23 21.15
N PHE A 158 -7.31 17.51 22.27
CA PHE A 158 -6.93 16.10 22.41
C PHE A 158 -8.14 15.16 22.43
N GLY A 159 -9.32 15.66 22.05
CA GLY A 159 -10.52 14.86 21.86
C GLY A 159 -10.96 14.06 23.10
N GLN A 160 -10.85 14.63 24.31
CA GLN A 160 -11.36 13.98 25.51
C GLN A 160 -12.84 13.60 25.30
N GLY A 161 -13.14 12.29 25.41
CA GLY A 161 -14.48 11.73 25.17
C GLY A 161 -14.85 11.47 23.70
N LEU A 162 -13.89 11.52 22.76
CA LEU A 162 -14.08 11.21 21.34
C LEU A 162 -13.37 9.91 20.90
N ASP A 163 -12.98 9.07 21.86
CA ASP A 163 -12.29 7.79 21.62
C ASP A 163 -11.05 7.91 20.72
N LEU A 164 -10.31 9.02 20.82
CA LEU A 164 -9.00 9.15 20.19
C LEU A 164 -8.01 8.24 20.95
N GLU A 165 -7.62 7.14 20.32
CA GLU A 165 -6.69 6.18 20.89
C GLU A 165 -5.28 6.77 20.96
N GLN A 166 -4.64 6.63 22.13
CA GLN A 166 -3.22 6.95 22.26
C GLN A 166 -2.42 5.91 21.47
N PRO A 167 -1.54 6.34 20.55
CA PRO A 167 -0.69 5.42 19.81
C PRO A 167 0.14 4.53 20.71
N ASN A 168 0.30 3.27 20.32
CA ASN A 168 1.29 2.38 20.89
C ASN A 168 2.63 2.60 20.15
N PHE A 169 3.67 3.06 20.86
CA PHE A 169 4.95 3.41 20.26
C PHE A 169 6.12 3.32 21.25
N ARG A 170 7.33 3.17 20.73
CA ARG A 170 8.61 3.35 21.45
C ARG A 170 9.31 4.67 21.12
N ALA A 171 10.13 5.14 22.05
CA ALA A 171 11.10 6.20 21.83
C ALA A 171 12.51 5.63 22.04
N ASP A 172 13.18 5.29 20.95
CA ASP A 172 14.50 4.64 20.97
C ASP A 172 15.60 5.68 20.81
N VAL A 173 16.65 5.61 21.63
CA VAL A 173 17.85 6.45 21.43
C VAL A 173 18.80 5.75 20.48
N VAL A 174 19.11 6.41 19.37
CA VAL A 174 19.96 5.87 18.30
C VAL A 174 21.15 6.77 18.02
N SER A 175 22.16 6.20 17.38
CA SER A 175 23.38 6.89 16.97
C SER A 175 23.39 7.01 15.45
N VAL A 176 23.47 8.24 14.95
CA VAL A 176 23.45 8.53 13.50
C VAL A 176 24.61 9.46 13.12
N ASP A 177 25.07 9.33 11.88
CA ASP A 177 26.06 10.21 11.24
C ASP A 177 27.38 10.36 12.03
N GLY A 178 27.80 9.29 12.69
CA GLY A 178 29.01 9.25 13.52
C GLY A 178 28.88 9.90 14.90
N GLY A 179 27.69 10.43 15.25
CA GLY A 179 27.36 10.82 16.62
C GLY A 179 27.07 9.62 17.51
N ALA A 180 27.05 9.84 18.82
CA ALA A 180 26.67 8.84 19.82
C ALA A 180 25.40 9.32 20.52
N ASN A 181 24.39 8.44 20.62
CA ASN A 181 23.09 8.70 21.27
C ASN A 181 22.51 10.08 20.92
N ASN A 182 22.67 10.51 19.67
CA ASN A 182 22.41 11.86 19.21
C ASN A 182 21.07 11.99 18.47
N ALA A 183 20.22 10.98 18.56
CA ALA A 183 18.89 11.01 17.97
C ALA A 183 17.88 10.20 18.80
N VAL A 184 16.62 10.65 18.75
CA VAL A 184 15.45 9.92 19.26
C VAL A 184 14.64 9.43 18.06
N ARG A 185 14.41 8.12 17.97
CA ARG A 185 13.60 7.49 16.95
C ARG A 185 12.25 7.12 17.55
N VAL A 186 11.17 7.66 16.97
CA VAL A 186 9.80 7.34 17.36
C VAL A 186 9.33 6.18 16.50
N VAL A 187 8.98 5.06 17.13
CA VAL A 187 8.72 3.79 16.46
C VAL A 187 7.30 3.31 16.78
N PRO A 188 6.34 3.41 15.83
CA PRO A 188 5.02 2.81 16.01
C PRO A 188 5.12 1.29 16.22
N LEU A 189 4.37 0.78 17.19
CA LEU A 189 4.22 -0.66 17.47
C LEU A 189 2.94 -1.25 16.87
N GLU A 190 2.03 -0.37 16.46
CA GLU A 190 0.87 -0.65 15.62
C GLU A 190 0.77 0.47 14.57
N PRO A 191 0.13 0.22 13.42
CA PRO A 191 -0.21 1.30 12.49
C PRO A 191 -0.99 2.40 13.20
N LEU A 192 -0.51 3.64 13.08
CA LEU A 192 -1.23 4.82 13.50
C LEU A 192 -2.54 4.95 12.73
N THR A 193 -3.54 5.56 13.35
CA THR A 193 -4.83 5.87 12.68
C THR A 193 -4.58 6.65 11.39
N GLU A 194 -5.20 6.23 10.28
CA GLU A 194 -5.10 6.88 8.97
C GLU A 194 -5.77 8.27 8.96
N GLY A 195 -5.23 9.22 8.18
CA GLY A 195 -5.76 10.58 8.07
C GLY A 195 -5.77 11.41 9.37
N GLN A 196 -5.12 10.92 10.44
CA GLN A 196 -5.14 11.49 11.78
C GLN A 196 -3.96 12.46 11.97
N LYS A 197 -4.23 13.62 12.56
CA LYS A 197 -3.18 14.57 12.95
C LYS A 197 -2.63 14.22 14.34
N TYR A 198 -1.31 14.26 14.49
CA TYR A 198 -0.61 14.06 15.75
C TYR A 198 0.26 15.27 16.11
N LEU A 199 0.42 15.52 17.40
CA LEU A 199 1.41 16.42 17.96
C LEU A 199 2.57 15.58 18.53
N VAL A 200 3.77 15.81 18.02
CA VAL A 200 5.01 15.25 18.56
C VAL A 200 5.56 16.21 19.60
N VAL A 201 5.87 15.72 20.80
CA VAL A 201 6.44 16.52 21.89
C VAL A 201 7.68 15.82 22.44
N VAL A 202 8.79 16.54 22.54
CA VAL A 202 9.96 16.16 23.36
C VAL A 202 10.13 17.19 24.46
N THR A 203 10.21 16.75 25.71
CA THR A 203 10.26 17.63 26.89
C THR A 203 11.69 18.00 27.30
N ASP A 204 11.84 19.04 28.12
CA ASP A 204 13.10 19.41 28.77
C ASP A 204 13.53 18.44 29.89
N ASP A 205 12.66 17.52 30.32
CA ASP A 205 13.05 16.38 31.17
C ASP A 205 13.96 15.36 30.47
N VAL A 206 14.07 15.40 29.14
CA VAL A 206 15.16 14.71 28.43
C VAL A 206 16.47 15.41 28.78
N LEU A 207 17.48 14.65 29.21
CA LEU A 207 18.77 15.19 29.61
C LEU A 207 19.83 14.89 28.54
N GLY A 208 20.77 15.82 28.34
CA GLY A 208 22.05 15.50 27.73
C GLY A 208 22.86 14.55 28.60
N ALA A 209 23.85 13.87 28.03
CA ALA A 209 24.77 12.98 28.76
C ALA A 209 25.53 13.68 29.91
N ASN A 210 25.56 15.01 29.91
CA ASN A 210 26.12 15.84 30.98
C ASN A 210 25.13 16.16 32.13
N GLY A 211 23.91 15.61 32.09
CA GLY A 211 22.87 15.78 33.11
C GLY A 211 22.11 17.11 33.04
N LYS A 212 22.29 17.91 31.98
CA LYS A 212 21.52 19.14 31.78
C LYS A 212 20.24 18.87 30.98
N PRO A 213 19.10 19.49 31.34
CA PRO A 213 17.91 19.55 30.49
C PRO A 213 18.23 20.00 29.07
N ILE A 214 17.59 19.39 28.09
CA ILE A 214 17.62 19.90 26.72
C ILE A 214 16.81 21.21 26.61
N GLU A 215 17.09 22.00 25.58
CA GLU A 215 16.34 23.23 25.31
C GLU A 215 15.83 23.27 23.86
N ARG A 216 14.85 24.14 23.60
CA ARG A 216 14.43 24.48 22.23
C ARG A 216 15.61 24.96 21.40
N SER A 217 15.57 24.64 20.10
CA SER A 217 16.61 25.12 19.18
C SER A 217 16.62 26.65 19.13
N VAL A 218 17.81 27.22 18.89
CA VAL A 218 17.97 28.68 18.83
C VAL A 218 17.15 29.28 17.68
N GLN A 219 17.06 28.55 16.57
CA GLN A 219 16.32 28.96 15.38
C GLN A 219 14.81 28.98 15.61
N ASP A 220 14.27 27.97 16.30
CA ASP A 220 12.87 27.94 16.69
C ASP A 220 12.53 29.10 17.64
N VAL A 221 13.31 29.30 18.70
CA VAL A 221 13.10 30.43 19.63
C VAL A 221 13.20 31.77 18.90
N ALA A 222 14.18 31.93 18.01
CA ALA A 222 14.34 33.15 17.22
C ALA A 222 13.13 33.43 16.32
N LEU A 223 12.54 32.40 15.72
CA LEU A 223 11.39 32.55 14.81
C LEU A 223 10.06 32.71 15.56
N ALA A 224 9.80 31.84 16.54
CA ALA A 224 8.57 31.82 17.32
C ALA A 224 8.46 33.02 18.28
N ASP A 225 9.53 33.35 19.01
CA ASP A 225 9.49 34.33 20.09
C ASP A 225 10.13 35.67 19.69
N GLY A 226 11.03 35.65 18.71
CA GLY A 226 11.71 36.84 18.20
C GLY A 226 10.86 37.75 17.31
N VAL A 227 11.45 38.87 16.89
CA VAL A 227 10.85 39.79 15.93
C VAL A 227 11.11 39.27 14.51
N LEU A 228 10.05 39.12 13.72
CA LEU A 228 10.19 38.62 12.35
C LEU A 228 10.98 39.58 11.48
N GLY A 229 12.08 39.09 10.89
CA GLY A 229 12.83 39.79 9.85
C GLY A 229 12.06 39.82 8.51
N ASN A 230 11.19 38.84 8.27
CA ASN A 230 10.33 38.75 7.09
C ASN A 230 8.87 38.54 7.51
N PRO A 231 7.95 39.49 7.21
CA PRO A 231 6.53 39.34 7.52
C PRO A 231 5.86 38.11 6.90
N ALA A 232 6.42 37.56 5.82
CA ALA A 232 5.91 36.37 5.15
C ALA A 232 5.96 35.11 6.04
N LEU A 233 6.82 35.12 7.06
CA LEU A 233 6.95 34.05 8.06
C LEU A 233 5.94 34.14 9.22
N ALA A 234 4.99 35.09 9.20
CA ALA A 234 4.00 35.27 10.27
C ALA A 234 3.18 34.00 10.54
N ASN A 235 2.85 33.26 9.48
CA ASN A 235 2.08 32.03 9.58
C ASN A 235 2.92 30.86 10.10
N VAL A 236 4.19 30.76 9.70
CA VAL A 236 5.15 29.81 10.31
C VAL A 236 5.27 30.08 11.81
N LYS A 237 5.50 31.35 12.19
CA LYS A 237 5.58 31.76 13.59
C LYS A 237 4.33 31.37 14.39
N THR A 238 3.14 31.61 13.82
CA THR A 238 1.87 31.27 14.48
C THR A 238 1.73 29.75 14.67
N LEU A 239 2.16 28.95 13.68
CA LEU A 239 2.15 27.50 13.77
C LEU A 239 3.08 26.98 14.89
N LEU A 240 4.30 27.51 14.97
CA LEU A 240 5.26 27.16 16.02
C LEU A 240 4.72 27.50 17.42
N GLN A 241 4.19 28.72 17.57
CA GLN A 241 3.58 29.16 18.83
C GLN A 241 2.37 28.31 19.22
N THR A 242 1.55 27.91 18.24
CA THR A 242 0.37 27.07 18.50
C THR A 242 0.79 25.66 18.94
N SER A 243 1.78 25.08 18.28
CA SER A 243 2.30 23.74 18.61
C SER A 243 2.91 23.71 20.01
N ASP A 244 3.72 24.72 20.35
CA ASP A 244 4.31 24.88 21.69
C ASP A 244 3.23 25.12 22.78
N GLN A 245 2.21 25.93 22.49
CA GLN A 245 1.09 26.15 23.41
C GLN A 245 0.26 24.88 23.65
N LEU A 246 0.00 24.10 22.61
CA LEU A 246 -0.70 22.81 22.73
C LEU A 246 0.12 21.83 23.57
N ALA A 247 1.42 21.71 23.28
CA ALA A 247 2.33 20.84 24.01
C ALA A 247 2.38 21.21 25.50
N ASN A 248 2.70 22.48 25.82
CA ASN A 248 2.77 22.94 27.21
C ASN A 248 1.42 22.90 27.92
N GLY A 249 0.32 23.09 27.20
CA GLY A 249 -1.04 22.92 27.71
C GLY A 249 -1.33 21.48 28.14
N PHE A 250 -0.90 20.49 27.34
CA PHE A 250 -0.97 19.07 27.70
C PHE A 250 -0.07 18.73 28.88
N LEU A 251 1.20 19.14 28.84
CA LEU A 251 2.18 18.84 29.90
C LEU A 251 1.72 19.35 31.27
N ALA A 252 1.06 20.51 31.32
CA ALA A 252 0.45 21.06 32.54
C ALA A 252 -0.68 20.21 33.14
N THR A 253 -1.20 19.22 32.40
CA THR A 253 -2.21 18.27 32.90
C THR A 253 -1.61 16.99 33.49
N LEU A 254 -0.32 16.75 33.27
CA LEU A 254 0.35 15.55 33.76
C LEU A 254 0.47 15.57 35.30
N PRO A 255 0.27 14.43 35.98
CA PRO A 255 0.31 14.34 37.44
C PRO A 255 1.76 14.25 37.97
N VAL A 256 2.60 15.24 37.64
CA VAL A 256 4.02 15.32 38.03
C VAL A 256 4.28 16.52 38.95
N GLU A 257 5.30 16.43 39.82
CA GLU A 257 5.61 17.47 40.82
C GLU A 257 6.17 18.75 40.18
N ASP A 258 7.11 18.60 39.24
CA ASP A 258 7.67 19.67 38.42
C ASP A 258 7.14 19.50 37.00
N THR A 259 6.35 20.47 36.52
CA THR A 259 5.78 20.41 35.16
C THR A 259 6.88 20.68 34.13
N PRO A 260 7.19 19.71 33.24
CA PRO A 260 8.16 19.93 32.17
C PRO A 260 7.61 20.88 31.11
N LYS A 261 8.51 21.38 30.26
CA LYS A 261 8.18 22.20 29.09
C LYS A 261 8.59 21.50 27.80
N SER A 262 7.98 21.88 26.69
CA SER A 262 8.40 21.43 25.37
C SER A 262 9.78 21.98 25.00
N ALA A 263 10.70 21.08 24.65
CA ALA A 263 11.96 21.38 23.97
C ALA A 263 11.82 21.20 22.44
N LEU A 264 10.87 20.39 21.98
CA LEU A 264 10.45 20.29 20.58
C LEU A 264 8.95 20.03 20.52
N ALA A 265 8.24 20.75 19.65
CA ALA A 265 6.82 20.52 19.37
C ALA A 265 6.51 20.81 17.90
N TYR A 266 5.92 19.84 17.20
CA TYR A 266 5.44 20.01 15.81
C TYR A 266 4.32 19.01 15.51
N THR A 267 3.55 19.27 14.45
CA THR A 267 2.46 18.38 14.03
C THR A 267 2.80 17.62 12.75
N PHE A 268 2.22 16.43 12.62
CA PHE A 268 2.15 15.69 11.36
C PHE A 268 0.78 15.04 11.18
N THR A 269 0.39 14.81 9.93
CA THR A 269 -0.83 14.09 9.57
C THR A 269 -0.49 12.81 8.82
N THR A 270 -1.01 11.67 9.30
CA THR A 270 -0.88 10.40 8.59
C THR A 270 -1.65 10.43 7.28
N ASN A 271 -1.18 9.69 6.26
CA ASN A 271 -1.90 9.55 5.00
C ASN A 271 -3.20 8.72 5.19
N SER A 272 -4.07 8.78 4.19
CA SER A 272 -5.29 7.96 4.08
C SER A 272 -5.26 7.10 2.81
N ASP A 273 -4.06 6.79 2.31
CA ASP A 273 -3.89 6.28 0.95
C ASP A 273 -4.38 4.84 0.76
N MET A 274 -4.69 4.13 1.84
CA MET A 274 -5.42 2.85 1.82
C MET A 274 -6.80 2.99 1.15
N ASP A 275 -7.41 4.18 1.19
CA ASP A 275 -8.68 4.47 0.51
C ASP A 275 -8.60 4.30 -1.00
N VAL A 276 -7.40 4.37 -1.61
CA VAL A 276 -7.22 4.07 -3.04
C VAL A 276 -7.67 2.66 -3.36
N LEU A 277 -7.20 1.66 -2.61
CA LEU A 277 -7.57 0.26 -2.87
C LEU A 277 -9.00 -0.07 -2.40
N ARG A 278 -9.48 0.57 -1.33
CA ARG A 278 -10.88 0.45 -0.91
C ARG A 278 -11.83 1.04 -1.97
N ALA A 279 -11.48 2.15 -2.61
CA ALA A 279 -12.23 2.72 -3.73
C ALA A 279 -12.15 1.84 -4.99
N MET A 280 -11.01 1.18 -5.24
CA MET A 280 -10.91 0.19 -6.31
C MET A 280 -11.77 -1.06 -6.06
N MET A 281 -12.06 -1.39 -4.81
CA MET A 281 -13.00 -2.46 -4.44
C MET A 281 -14.46 -1.99 -4.54
N ALA A 282 -14.80 -0.84 -3.95
CA ALA A 282 -16.16 -0.33 -3.88
C ALA A 282 -16.20 1.21 -4.07
N PRO A 283 -16.11 1.72 -5.31
CA PRO A 283 -15.96 3.15 -5.58
C PRO A 283 -17.15 3.98 -5.10
N ALA A 284 -18.36 3.40 -5.09
CA ALA A 284 -19.57 4.07 -4.63
C ALA A 284 -19.52 4.47 -3.14
N ALA A 285 -18.68 3.81 -2.32
CA ALA A 285 -18.46 4.20 -0.92
C ALA A 285 -17.87 5.62 -0.80
N TYR A 286 -17.17 6.08 -1.84
CA TYR A 286 -16.49 7.38 -1.90
C TYR A 286 -17.26 8.41 -2.73
N GLY A 287 -18.48 8.09 -3.19
CA GLY A 287 -19.31 8.98 -4.01
C GLY A 287 -19.68 10.30 -3.31
N THR A 288 -19.93 10.26 -2.00
CA THR A 288 -20.20 11.45 -1.19
C THR A 288 -19.00 12.39 -1.14
N ALA A 289 -17.81 11.85 -0.81
CA ALA A 289 -16.57 12.61 -0.78
C ALA A 289 -16.24 13.21 -2.15
N LEU A 290 -16.41 12.43 -3.23
CA LEU A 290 -16.24 12.91 -4.61
C LEU A 290 -17.20 14.05 -4.93
N GLY A 291 -18.49 13.92 -4.57
CA GLY A 291 -19.48 14.98 -4.74
C GLY A 291 -19.12 16.27 -4.00
N GLN A 292 -18.65 16.16 -2.75
CA GLN A 292 -18.18 17.31 -1.97
C GLN A 292 -16.97 18.01 -2.63
N LYS A 293 -16.03 17.24 -3.19
CA LYS A 293 -14.87 17.77 -3.93
C LYS A 293 -15.29 18.47 -5.22
N ILE A 294 -16.23 17.91 -5.98
CA ILE A 294 -16.80 18.55 -7.17
C ILE A 294 -17.45 19.89 -6.78
N GLY A 295 -18.30 19.88 -5.75
CA GLY A 295 -18.98 21.08 -5.26
C GLY A 295 -18.01 22.19 -4.82
N PHE A 296 -16.96 21.83 -4.07
CA PHE A 296 -15.93 22.78 -3.64
C PHE A 296 -15.13 23.33 -4.82
N THR A 297 -14.63 22.46 -5.70
CA THR A 297 -13.78 22.87 -6.82
C THR A 297 -14.53 23.66 -7.89
N ALA A 298 -15.84 23.43 -8.06
CA ALA A 298 -16.71 24.26 -8.88
C ALA A 298 -16.78 25.70 -8.34
N GLN A 299 -16.99 25.86 -7.02
CA GLN A 299 -17.01 27.18 -6.37
C GLN A 299 -15.64 27.87 -6.45
N LEU A 300 -14.56 27.13 -6.19
CA LEU A 300 -13.20 27.65 -6.28
C LEU A 300 -12.89 28.12 -7.70
N LYS A 301 -13.26 27.33 -8.72
CA LYS A 301 -13.09 27.68 -10.14
C LYS A 301 -13.82 28.98 -10.50
N ALA A 302 -15.07 29.13 -10.07
CA ALA A 302 -15.86 30.34 -10.34
C ALA A 302 -15.17 31.63 -9.84
N VAL A 303 -14.46 31.55 -8.71
CA VAL A 303 -13.66 32.66 -8.18
C VAL A 303 -12.33 32.76 -8.92
N ARG A 304 -11.61 31.65 -9.10
CA ARG A 304 -10.30 31.58 -9.77
C ARG A 304 -10.32 32.18 -11.17
N ASP A 305 -11.34 31.89 -11.97
CA ASP A 305 -11.46 32.41 -13.34
C ASP A 305 -11.59 33.95 -13.40
N ASN A 306 -12.05 34.58 -12.31
CA ASN A 306 -12.18 36.03 -12.17
C ASN A 306 -10.99 36.69 -11.44
N PHE A 307 -10.19 35.89 -10.73
CA PHE A 307 -9.02 36.30 -9.95
C PHE A 307 -7.82 35.37 -10.22
N PRO A 308 -7.31 35.29 -11.47
CA PRO A 308 -6.34 34.27 -11.88
C PRO A 308 -4.94 34.43 -11.28
N ASP A 309 -4.61 35.61 -10.75
CA ASP A 309 -3.30 35.91 -10.18
C ASP A 309 -3.17 35.46 -8.71
N LEU A 310 -4.25 34.95 -8.11
CA LEU A 310 -4.28 34.53 -6.71
C LEU A 310 -3.82 33.08 -6.58
N ASN A 311 -2.99 32.79 -5.56
CA ASN A 311 -2.69 31.41 -5.18
C ASN A 311 -3.85 30.75 -4.43
N PHE A 312 -3.78 29.44 -4.19
CA PHE A 312 -4.85 28.66 -3.56
C PHE A 312 -5.30 29.26 -2.22
N SER A 313 -4.35 29.68 -1.38
CA SER A 313 -4.73 30.25 -0.09
C SER A 313 -5.42 31.62 -0.20
N GLU A 314 -5.00 32.46 -1.15
CA GLU A 314 -5.69 33.72 -1.45
C GLU A 314 -7.06 33.49 -2.10
N LEU A 315 -7.18 32.48 -2.96
CA LEU A 315 -8.43 32.09 -3.63
C LEU A 315 -9.47 31.60 -2.63
N THR A 316 -9.09 30.77 -1.65
CA THR A 316 -10.02 30.30 -0.62
C THR A 316 -10.48 31.43 0.31
N ALA A 317 -9.59 32.35 0.66
CA ALA A 317 -9.96 33.58 1.37
C ALA A 317 -10.90 34.46 0.53
N LYS A 318 -10.61 34.59 -0.77
CA LYS A 318 -11.45 35.35 -1.71
C LYS A 318 -12.82 34.72 -1.90
N LEU A 319 -12.90 33.39 -2.01
CA LEU A 319 -14.15 32.64 -2.08
C LEU A 319 -15.01 32.92 -0.84
N THR A 320 -14.42 32.93 0.34
CA THR A 320 -15.14 33.26 1.59
C THR A 320 -15.70 34.69 1.54
N ASP A 321 -14.90 35.68 1.14
CA ASP A 321 -15.31 37.07 0.96
C ASP A 321 -16.48 37.22 -0.04
N ILE A 322 -16.39 36.52 -1.19
CA ILE A 322 -17.46 36.56 -2.19
C ILE A 322 -18.74 35.89 -1.67
N LEU A 323 -18.65 34.72 -1.01
CA LEU A 323 -19.83 34.04 -0.44
C LEU A 323 -20.52 34.88 0.65
N GLU A 324 -19.77 35.59 1.49
CA GLU A 324 -20.34 36.55 2.45
C GLU A 324 -21.08 37.68 1.71
N LYS A 325 -20.52 38.22 0.62
CA LYS A 325 -21.19 39.24 -0.22
C LYS A 325 -22.46 38.72 -0.89
N VAL A 326 -22.46 37.48 -1.40
CA VAL A 326 -23.66 36.81 -1.92
C VAL A 326 -24.76 36.78 -0.85
N ALA A 327 -24.42 36.32 0.37
CA ALA A 327 -25.39 36.25 1.46
C ALA A 327 -25.96 37.64 1.84
N LEU A 328 -25.14 38.69 1.84
CA LEU A 328 -25.60 40.06 2.11
C LEU A 328 -26.48 40.63 0.99
N LEU A 329 -26.20 40.30 -0.28
CA LEU A 329 -27.02 40.69 -1.42
C LEU A 329 -28.38 39.97 -1.42
N SER A 330 -28.40 38.70 -1.03
CA SER A 330 -29.60 37.86 -0.97
C SER A 330 -30.40 38.00 0.33
N ALA A 331 -29.94 38.80 1.29
CA ALA A 331 -30.66 39.06 2.53
C ALA A 331 -31.96 39.86 2.27
N GLU A 332 -32.95 39.72 3.15
CA GLU A 332 -34.22 40.44 3.03
C GLU A 332 -34.45 41.34 4.26
N PRO A 333 -34.36 42.69 4.13
CA PRO A 333 -33.95 43.43 2.92
C PRO A 333 -32.44 43.28 2.61
N PRO A 334 -32.01 43.52 1.35
CA PRO A 334 -30.60 43.43 0.97
C PRO A 334 -29.71 44.31 1.86
N GLN A 335 -28.62 43.73 2.35
CA GLN A 335 -27.69 44.38 3.28
C GLN A 335 -26.44 44.93 2.59
N LEU A 336 -26.29 44.71 1.28
CA LEU A 336 -25.19 45.21 0.45
C LEU A 336 -25.75 45.85 -0.82
N ASP A 337 -25.20 47.01 -1.21
CA ASP A 337 -25.55 47.68 -2.47
C ASP A 337 -24.65 47.14 -3.60
N PRO A 338 -25.21 46.51 -4.66
CA PRO A 338 -24.44 45.98 -5.78
C PRO A 338 -23.52 46.99 -6.45
N SER A 339 -23.84 48.30 -6.41
CA SER A 339 -23.04 49.36 -7.03
C SER A 339 -21.70 49.60 -6.34
N THR A 340 -21.51 49.06 -5.14
CA THR A 340 -20.26 49.16 -4.37
C THR A 340 -19.23 48.08 -4.73
N LEU A 341 -19.63 47.10 -5.53
CA LEU A 341 -18.79 45.97 -5.93
C LEU A 341 -17.98 46.26 -7.20
N THR A 342 -16.79 45.68 -7.28
CA THR A 342 -15.98 45.70 -8.50
C THR A 342 -16.59 44.81 -9.59
N ALA A 343 -16.19 45.04 -10.84
CA ALA A 343 -16.65 44.21 -11.97
C ALA A 343 -16.25 42.73 -11.81
N GLN A 344 -15.06 42.45 -11.28
CA GLN A 344 -14.59 41.09 -11.01
C GLN A 344 -15.42 40.42 -9.91
N GLU A 345 -15.76 41.14 -8.85
CA GLU A 345 -16.62 40.61 -7.78
C GLU A 345 -18.02 40.29 -8.30
N LEU A 346 -18.62 41.17 -9.10
CA LEU A 346 -19.93 40.91 -9.70
C LEU A 346 -19.91 39.71 -10.66
N ALA A 347 -18.84 39.57 -11.45
CA ALA A 347 -18.65 38.43 -12.34
C ALA A 347 -18.47 37.11 -11.55
N ALA A 348 -17.67 37.12 -10.47
CA ALA A 348 -17.51 35.96 -9.59
C ALA A 348 -18.81 35.59 -8.86
N ILE A 349 -19.59 36.57 -8.40
CA ILE A 349 -20.94 36.35 -7.81
C ILE A 349 -21.87 35.69 -8.84
N THR A 350 -21.86 36.17 -10.08
CA THR A 350 -22.67 35.61 -11.17
C THR A 350 -22.23 34.17 -11.47
N ALA A 351 -20.92 33.92 -11.59
CA ALA A 351 -20.38 32.58 -11.82
C ALA A 351 -20.73 31.61 -10.69
N LEU A 352 -20.65 32.03 -9.43
CA LEU A 352 -21.07 31.22 -8.28
C LEU A 352 -22.58 30.93 -8.29
N SER A 353 -23.39 31.88 -8.74
CA SER A 353 -24.84 31.68 -8.88
C SER A 353 -25.14 30.65 -9.96
N ASN A 354 -24.41 30.68 -11.08
CA ASN A 354 -24.52 29.68 -12.14
C ASN A 354 -24.06 28.28 -11.67
N VAL A 355 -22.97 28.20 -10.89
CA VAL A 355 -22.53 26.93 -10.27
C VAL A 355 -23.61 26.41 -9.33
N GLN A 356 -24.21 27.26 -8.51
CA GLN A 356 -25.32 26.86 -7.64
C GLN A 356 -26.50 26.35 -8.47
N GLU A 357 -26.87 27.04 -9.55
CA GLU A 357 -27.94 26.65 -10.47
C GLU A 357 -27.67 25.29 -11.12
N ALA A 358 -26.46 25.09 -11.66
CA ALA A 358 -26.02 23.82 -12.26
C ALA A 358 -26.04 22.65 -11.26
N LEU A 359 -26.00 22.94 -9.96
CA LEU A 359 -26.04 21.97 -8.87
C LEU A 359 -27.38 21.96 -8.08
N THR A 360 -28.45 22.66 -8.50
CA THR A 360 -29.75 22.75 -7.75
C THR A 360 -30.68 21.53 -7.93
N ALA A 361 -31.73 21.26 -7.14
CA ALA A 361 -32.15 21.67 -5.79
C ALA A 361 -31.90 20.55 -4.74
N ASP A 362 -31.29 19.47 -5.22
CA ASP A 362 -30.78 18.35 -4.46
C ASP A 362 -29.38 18.05 -5.05
N PRO A 363 -28.36 18.84 -4.68
CA PRO A 363 -27.01 18.70 -5.19
C PRO A 363 -26.50 17.26 -5.02
N GLU A 364 -26.91 16.61 -3.94
CA GLU A 364 -26.58 15.22 -3.65
C GLU A 364 -27.16 14.28 -4.72
N THR A 365 -28.43 14.45 -5.13
CA THR A 365 -29.03 13.65 -6.21
C THR A 365 -28.42 13.92 -7.58
N VAL A 366 -28.16 15.18 -7.93
CA VAL A 366 -27.54 15.52 -9.23
C VAL A 366 -26.15 14.91 -9.31
N LEU A 367 -25.31 15.15 -8.29
CA LEU A 367 -23.95 14.63 -8.24
C LEU A 367 -23.95 13.10 -8.18
N ARG A 368 -24.82 12.47 -7.39
CA ARG A 368 -24.95 11.01 -7.33
C ARG A 368 -25.31 10.41 -8.69
N THR A 369 -26.18 11.08 -9.46
CA THR A 369 -26.57 10.60 -10.80
C THR A 369 -25.39 10.73 -11.77
N ALA A 370 -24.69 11.88 -11.76
CA ALA A 370 -23.52 12.10 -12.62
C ALA A 370 -22.38 11.14 -12.30
N ILE A 371 -22.08 10.93 -11.00
CA ILE A 371 -21.08 9.97 -10.53
C ILE A 371 -21.50 8.53 -10.89
N GLY A 372 -22.77 8.18 -10.66
CA GLY A 372 -23.29 6.85 -10.98
C GLY A 372 -23.19 6.49 -12.46
N ALA A 373 -23.27 7.47 -13.37
CA ALA A 373 -23.07 7.25 -14.81
C ALA A 373 -21.61 6.91 -15.17
N GLU A 374 -20.64 7.34 -14.36
CA GLU A 374 -19.21 7.07 -14.57
C GLU A 374 -18.76 5.74 -13.96
N VAL A 375 -19.51 5.19 -12.99
CA VAL A 375 -19.21 3.89 -12.35
C VAL A 375 -19.31 2.76 -13.36
N GLY A 376 -18.20 2.06 -13.57
CA GLY A 376 -18.08 0.97 -14.55
C GLY A 376 -17.70 1.43 -15.96
N ASP A 377 -17.76 2.74 -16.27
CA ASP A 377 -17.28 3.33 -17.52
C ASP A 377 -15.86 3.90 -17.35
N THR A 378 -15.75 5.06 -16.70
CA THR A 378 -14.46 5.68 -16.41
C THR A 378 -13.97 5.34 -15.00
N ILE A 379 -14.86 5.15 -14.03
CA ILE A 379 -14.54 4.72 -12.68
C ILE A 379 -14.50 3.19 -12.64
N HIS A 380 -13.36 2.66 -12.22
CA HIS A 380 -13.16 1.21 -12.13
C HIS A 380 -14.15 0.53 -11.18
N LEU A 381 -14.56 -0.68 -11.54
CA LEU A 381 -15.31 -1.60 -10.71
C LEU A 381 -14.73 -3.02 -10.90
N PRO A 382 -14.50 -3.80 -9.83
CA PRO A 382 -14.25 -5.23 -9.96
C PRO A 382 -15.50 -5.84 -10.60
N VAL A 383 -15.36 -6.56 -11.71
CA VAL A 383 -16.46 -7.22 -12.42
C VAL A 383 -15.93 -8.46 -13.13
N PRO A 384 -16.77 -9.43 -13.50
CA PRO A 384 -16.34 -10.52 -14.35
C PRO A 384 -15.71 -10.01 -15.65
N ARG A 385 -14.52 -10.52 -15.96
CA ARG A 385 -13.70 -10.10 -17.10
C ARG A 385 -13.74 -11.11 -18.23
N PRO A 386 -13.52 -10.66 -19.49
CA PRO A 386 -13.31 -11.58 -20.60
C PRO A 386 -12.21 -12.58 -20.30
N SER A 387 -12.48 -13.86 -20.53
CA SER A 387 -11.50 -14.94 -20.38
C SER A 387 -11.71 -16.02 -21.45
N PHE A 388 -10.64 -16.71 -21.81
CA PHE A 388 -10.68 -17.86 -22.70
C PHE A 388 -9.68 -18.91 -22.24
N PHE A 389 -10.09 -20.19 -22.30
CA PHE A 389 -9.24 -21.33 -21.97
C PHE A 389 -9.11 -22.27 -23.17
N TYR A 390 -7.89 -22.74 -23.41
CA TYR A 390 -7.63 -23.78 -24.40
C TYR A 390 -8.25 -25.12 -23.95
N PRO A 391 -8.49 -26.07 -24.88
CA PRO A 391 -8.86 -27.42 -24.51
C PRO A 391 -7.91 -28.01 -23.47
N LYS A 392 -8.48 -28.70 -22.47
CA LYS A 392 -7.73 -29.29 -21.37
C LYS A 392 -6.61 -30.23 -21.84
N SER A 393 -5.51 -30.26 -21.09
CA SER A 393 -4.50 -31.31 -21.12
C SER A 393 -4.51 -32.08 -19.80
N GLU A 394 -3.97 -33.31 -19.77
CA GLU A 394 -3.79 -34.03 -18.50
C GLU A 394 -2.54 -33.50 -17.78
N ALA A 395 -2.58 -33.38 -16.45
CA ALA A 395 -1.41 -32.95 -15.69
C ALA A 395 -0.22 -33.92 -15.82
N GLY A 396 -0.51 -35.20 -16.10
CA GLY A 396 0.50 -36.21 -16.43
C GLY A 396 1.35 -35.90 -17.67
N ASP A 397 0.85 -35.03 -18.56
CA ASP A 397 1.56 -34.65 -19.79
C ASP A 397 2.53 -33.47 -19.60
N LEU A 398 2.51 -32.82 -18.44
CA LEU A 398 3.43 -31.71 -18.13
C LEU A 398 4.87 -32.23 -18.01
N THR A 399 5.83 -31.48 -18.57
CA THR A 399 7.25 -31.86 -18.61
C THR A 399 7.82 -32.26 -17.24
N THR A 400 7.51 -31.50 -16.19
CA THR A 400 7.96 -31.83 -14.82
C THR A 400 7.39 -33.17 -14.35
N ILE A 401 6.11 -33.43 -14.59
CA ILE A 401 5.44 -34.67 -14.16
C ILE A 401 5.97 -35.88 -14.94
N GLN A 402 6.19 -35.74 -16.25
CA GLN A 402 6.84 -36.79 -17.05
C GLN A 402 8.25 -37.10 -16.55
N GLY A 403 9.02 -36.06 -16.20
CA GLY A 403 10.35 -36.20 -15.61
C GLY A 403 10.32 -36.98 -14.30
N LEU A 404 9.40 -36.65 -13.40
CA LEU A 404 9.18 -37.38 -12.15
C LEU A 404 8.76 -38.83 -12.39
N ALA A 405 7.83 -39.07 -13.33
CA ALA A 405 7.34 -40.41 -13.64
C ALA A 405 8.42 -41.33 -14.23
N LEU A 406 9.38 -40.75 -14.98
CA LEU A 406 10.55 -41.48 -15.48
C LEU A 406 11.52 -41.89 -14.37
N GLN A 407 11.62 -41.09 -13.30
CA GLN A 407 12.45 -41.39 -12.14
C GLN A 407 11.78 -42.39 -11.20
N ASP A 408 10.51 -42.14 -10.85
CA ASP A 408 9.68 -43.00 -10.01
C ASP A 408 8.19 -42.86 -10.39
N PRO A 409 7.60 -43.85 -11.07
CA PRO A 409 6.18 -43.81 -11.43
C PRO A 409 5.26 -43.96 -10.20
N THR A 410 5.77 -44.38 -9.05
CA THR A 410 5.02 -44.49 -7.78
C THR A 410 5.06 -43.22 -6.94
N ASN A 411 5.77 -42.19 -7.40
CA ASN A 411 5.81 -40.88 -6.75
C ASN A 411 4.38 -40.33 -6.54
N ALA A 412 4.10 -39.81 -5.34
CA ALA A 412 2.76 -39.38 -4.96
C ALA A 412 2.21 -38.25 -5.87
N ILE A 413 3.06 -37.32 -6.32
CA ILE A 413 2.66 -36.25 -7.23
C ILE A 413 2.30 -36.82 -8.61
N VAL A 414 3.06 -37.80 -9.10
CA VAL A 414 2.77 -38.49 -10.38
C VAL A 414 1.42 -39.21 -10.31
N GLN A 415 1.15 -39.90 -9.20
CA GLN A 415 -0.14 -40.56 -8.98
C GLN A 415 -1.29 -39.55 -8.86
N ALA A 416 -1.07 -38.41 -8.20
CA ALA A 416 -2.06 -37.35 -8.10
C ALA A 416 -2.36 -36.69 -9.46
N ALA A 417 -1.33 -36.45 -10.27
CA ALA A 417 -1.45 -35.85 -11.59
C ALA A 417 -2.33 -36.67 -12.57
N ALA A 418 -2.45 -37.98 -12.35
CA ALA A 418 -3.37 -38.83 -13.14
C ALA A 418 -4.86 -38.52 -12.91
N GLN A 419 -5.19 -37.70 -11.89
CA GLN A 419 -6.55 -37.29 -11.54
C GLN A 419 -6.78 -35.78 -11.71
N VAL A 420 -5.88 -35.07 -12.40
CA VAL A 420 -5.90 -33.62 -12.54
C VAL A 420 -5.75 -33.22 -14.01
N GLN A 421 -6.54 -32.23 -14.42
CA GLN A 421 -6.54 -31.63 -15.75
C GLN A 421 -6.06 -30.18 -15.66
N VAL A 422 -5.42 -29.71 -16.73
CA VAL A 422 -4.81 -28.39 -16.80
C VAL A 422 -5.47 -27.61 -17.92
N HIS A 423 -5.94 -26.41 -17.59
CA HIS A 423 -6.52 -25.46 -18.53
C HIS A 423 -5.62 -24.23 -18.55
N GLN A 424 -4.85 -24.06 -19.62
CA GLN A 424 -4.12 -22.83 -19.87
C GLN A 424 -5.03 -21.86 -20.62
N GLY A 425 -4.94 -20.57 -20.33
CA GLY A 425 -5.81 -19.58 -20.93
C GLY A 425 -5.32 -18.17 -20.69
N ALA A 426 -6.21 -17.22 -20.92
CA ALA A 426 -5.95 -15.81 -20.70
C ALA A 426 -7.19 -15.09 -20.17
N ILE A 427 -6.97 -13.99 -19.45
CA ILE A 427 -7.99 -13.09 -18.92
C ILE A 427 -7.60 -11.63 -19.22
N THR A 428 -8.58 -10.79 -19.58
CA THR A 428 -8.35 -9.35 -19.76
C THR A 428 -8.53 -8.60 -18.46
N LEU A 429 -7.48 -7.92 -18.00
CA LEU A 429 -7.49 -7.11 -16.77
C LEU A 429 -7.26 -5.63 -17.08
N PRO A 430 -7.93 -4.73 -16.34
CA PRO A 430 -7.66 -3.30 -16.47
C PRO A 430 -6.28 -2.99 -15.90
N TYR A 431 -5.52 -2.18 -16.63
CA TYR A 431 -4.14 -1.84 -16.30
C TYR A 431 -4.03 -0.33 -16.09
N PHE A 432 -3.64 0.06 -14.89
CA PHE A 432 -3.53 1.45 -14.43
C PHE A 432 -2.08 1.93 -14.44
N GLN A 433 -1.12 1.01 -14.47
CA GLN A 433 0.28 1.33 -14.76
C GLN A 433 0.48 1.70 -16.23
N ARG A 434 1.66 2.23 -16.57
CA ARG A 434 2.03 2.49 -17.97
C ARG A 434 2.52 1.22 -18.65
N LEU A 435 2.12 1.01 -19.90
CA LEU A 435 2.71 0.01 -20.78
C LEU A 435 4.19 0.36 -21.07
N PRO A 436 5.04 -0.63 -21.42
CA PRO A 436 6.48 -0.42 -21.62
C PRO A 436 6.86 0.65 -22.65
N GLY A 437 6.02 0.87 -23.67
CA GLY A 437 6.40 1.64 -24.86
C GLY A 437 7.49 0.93 -25.68
N GLU A 438 8.15 1.65 -26.58
CA GLU A 438 9.17 1.06 -27.47
C GLU A 438 10.46 0.62 -26.74
N THR A 439 10.82 1.32 -25.65
CA THR A 439 12.09 1.15 -24.94
C THR A 439 11.96 0.40 -23.62
N GLY A 440 10.75 0.10 -23.18
CA GLY A 440 10.49 -0.42 -21.83
C GLY A 440 10.47 0.64 -20.74
N THR A 441 10.79 1.90 -21.02
CA THR A 441 10.91 2.91 -19.93
C THR A 441 9.59 3.15 -19.20
N GLY A 442 8.45 2.93 -19.86
CA GLY A 442 7.13 3.10 -19.23
C GLY A 442 6.92 2.24 -17.99
N ILE A 443 7.49 1.03 -17.92
CA ILE A 443 7.32 0.13 -16.76
C ILE A 443 8.13 0.54 -15.53
N VAL A 444 9.13 1.43 -15.66
CA VAL A 444 9.95 1.92 -14.53
C VAL A 444 9.73 3.42 -14.21
N THR A 445 9.31 4.23 -15.17
CA THR A 445 9.01 5.66 -14.95
C THR A 445 7.52 5.94 -14.74
N GLY A 446 6.66 4.96 -15.00
CA GLY A 446 5.22 5.08 -14.82
C GLY A 446 4.76 4.88 -13.38
N SER A 447 3.69 5.59 -13.03
CA SER A 447 2.89 5.43 -11.81
C SER A 447 1.42 5.69 -12.17
N TRP A 448 0.52 5.38 -11.25
CA TRP A 448 -0.90 5.68 -11.41
C TRP A 448 -1.14 7.18 -11.34
N THR A 449 -1.88 7.71 -12.31
CA THR A 449 -2.31 9.11 -12.37
C THR A 449 -3.81 9.20 -12.13
N GLY A 450 -4.28 10.34 -11.64
CA GLY A 450 -5.69 10.58 -11.38
C GLY A 450 -6.53 10.55 -12.65
N ASN A 451 -7.80 10.19 -12.49
CA ASN A 451 -8.72 9.96 -13.59
C ASN A 451 -9.26 11.26 -14.22
N GLU A 452 -8.52 11.77 -15.20
CA GLU A 452 -8.93 12.96 -15.98
C GLU A 452 -10.09 12.65 -16.92
N ARG A 453 -10.24 11.38 -17.34
CA ARG A 453 -11.38 10.94 -18.16
C ARG A 453 -12.68 11.01 -17.37
N MET A 454 -12.67 10.59 -16.10
CA MET A 454 -13.78 10.78 -15.17
C MET A 454 -14.05 12.27 -14.92
N GLU A 455 -13.02 13.10 -14.71
CA GLU A 455 -13.21 14.57 -14.58
C GLU A 455 -13.94 15.17 -15.80
N ALA A 456 -13.55 14.76 -17.01
CA ALA A 456 -14.20 15.20 -18.24
C ALA A 456 -15.64 14.67 -18.37
N GLY A 457 -15.88 13.38 -18.10
CA GLY A 457 -17.21 12.76 -18.13
C GLY A 457 -18.18 13.40 -17.14
N LEU A 458 -17.71 13.66 -15.92
CA LEU A 458 -18.48 14.37 -14.89
C LEU A 458 -18.84 15.80 -15.31
N ASN A 459 -17.92 16.56 -15.89
CA ASN A 459 -18.23 17.91 -16.41
C ASN A 459 -19.29 17.83 -17.52
N GLU A 460 -19.16 16.89 -18.46
CA GLU A 460 -20.14 16.69 -19.53
C GLU A 460 -21.52 16.28 -18.99
N ASN A 461 -21.58 15.40 -17.98
CA ASN A 461 -22.84 14.97 -17.36
C ASN A 461 -23.53 16.08 -16.56
N LEU A 462 -22.75 16.97 -15.93
CA LEU A 462 -23.29 18.09 -15.12
C LEU A 462 -23.69 19.29 -15.99
N ALA A 463 -22.86 19.64 -16.96
CA ALA A 463 -23.06 20.79 -17.85
C ALA A 463 -22.41 20.52 -19.24
N PRO A 464 -23.17 19.93 -20.19
CA PRO A 464 -22.64 19.54 -21.49
C PRO A 464 -21.90 20.66 -22.23
N GLY A 465 -20.65 20.39 -22.63
CA GLY A 465 -19.78 21.34 -23.32
C GLY A 465 -19.16 22.45 -22.45
N GLU A 466 -19.37 22.43 -21.13
CA GLU A 466 -18.80 23.40 -20.20
C GLU A 466 -17.89 22.72 -19.17
N THR A 467 -16.79 23.40 -18.80
CA THR A 467 -15.94 22.98 -17.67
C THR A 467 -16.32 23.80 -16.43
N ILE A 468 -17.27 23.29 -15.65
CA ILE A 468 -17.77 23.96 -14.45
C ILE A 468 -16.90 23.69 -13.22
N PHE A 469 -16.10 22.62 -13.21
CA PHE A 469 -15.14 22.34 -12.15
C PHE A 469 -13.84 21.73 -12.71
N SER A 470 -12.77 21.79 -11.92
CA SER A 470 -11.58 20.97 -12.12
C SER A 470 -10.95 20.67 -10.76
N PHE A 471 -10.58 19.42 -10.53
CA PHE A 471 -9.94 18.94 -9.34
C PHE A 471 -8.60 19.65 -9.09
N LEU A 472 -8.21 19.66 -7.83
CA LEU A 472 -6.92 20.19 -7.41
C LEU A 472 -5.81 19.29 -7.98
N ARG A 473 -4.68 19.91 -8.31
CA ARG A 473 -3.52 19.28 -8.94
C ARG A 473 -2.28 19.74 -8.18
N ASP A 474 -1.20 18.99 -8.31
CA ASP A 474 0.10 19.46 -7.84
C ASP A 474 0.59 20.64 -8.71
N ILE A 475 1.64 21.32 -8.25
CA ILE A 475 2.32 22.44 -8.91
C ILE A 475 2.78 22.07 -10.33
N ASP A 476 3.17 20.82 -10.57
CA ASP A 476 3.55 20.32 -11.88
C ASP A 476 2.35 20.12 -12.85
N GLY A 477 1.11 20.23 -12.34
CA GLY A 477 -0.14 20.04 -13.05
C GLY A 477 -0.71 18.61 -12.99
N THR A 478 -0.01 17.69 -12.34
CA THR A 478 -0.42 16.30 -12.19
C THR A 478 -1.63 16.19 -11.26
N LEU A 479 -2.59 15.35 -11.63
CA LEU A 479 -3.67 14.95 -10.74
C LEU A 479 -3.22 13.68 -10.01
N ASN A 480 -2.96 13.79 -8.71
CA ASN A 480 -2.41 12.70 -7.92
C ASN A 480 -3.46 11.68 -7.48
N VAL A 481 -3.03 10.42 -7.28
CA VAL A 481 -3.86 9.33 -6.74
C VAL A 481 -3.45 9.03 -5.31
N ASN A 482 -4.31 9.42 -4.38
CA ASN A 482 -4.08 9.31 -2.93
C ASN A 482 -5.43 9.17 -2.19
N GLY A 483 -5.42 9.13 -0.85
CA GLY A 483 -6.64 8.99 -0.06
C GLY A 483 -7.67 10.12 -0.28
N TYR A 484 -7.22 11.32 -0.66
CA TYR A 484 -8.13 12.43 -0.97
C TYR A 484 -8.68 12.40 -2.38
N PHE A 485 -8.01 11.75 -3.33
CA PHE A 485 -8.50 11.49 -4.67
C PHE A 485 -8.20 10.05 -5.10
N PRO A 486 -9.02 9.08 -4.65
CA PRO A 486 -8.72 7.65 -4.81
C PRO A 486 -9.17 7.06 -6.15
N PHE A 487 -9.22 7.87 -7.21
CA PHE A 487 -9.74 7.47 -8.52
C PHE A 487 -8.63 7.47 -9.58
N PRO A 488 -7.94 6.33 -9.80
CA PRO A 488 -6.89 6.24 -10.80
C PRO A 488 -7.45 6.16 -12.23
N GLN A 489 -6.69 6.68 -13.18
CA GLN A 489 -6.96 6.56 -14.61
C GLN A 489 -6.59 5.15 -15.10
N LYS A 490 -7.55 4.43 -15.69
CA LYS A 490 -7.22 3.24 -16.47
C LYS A 490 -6.35 3.66 -17.65
N ASN A 491 -5.24 2.98 -17.91
CA ASN A 491 -4.34 3.32 -19.03
C ASN A 491 -4.48 2.35 -20.20
N ALA A 492 -4.80 1.08 -19.91
CA ALA A 492 -4.93 0.04 -20.90
C ALA A 492 -5.84 -1.09 -20.39
N ASP A 493 -6.26 -1.96 -21.30
CA ASP A 493 -6.70 -3.32 -20.98
C ASP A 493 -5.59 -4.31 -21.42
N THR A 494 -5.25 -5.26 -20.55
CA THR A 494 -4.16 -6.23 -20.79
C THR A 494 -4.70 -7.65 -20.71
N THR A 495 -4.51 -8.46 -21.76
CA THR A 495 -4.85 -9.89 -21.77
C THR A 495 -3.63 -10.69 -21.35
N VAL A 496 -3.73 -11.33 -20.19
CA VAL A 496 -2.60 -11.96 -19.49
C VAL A 496 -2.88 -13.43 -19.19
N PRO A 497 -1.85 -14.28 -19.08
CA PRO A 497 -2.03 -15.70 -18.89
C PRO A 497 -2.62 -16.06 -17.52
N VAL A 498 -3.47 -17.09 -17.54
CA VAL A 498 -3.98 -17.78 -16.34
C VAL A 498 -3.90 -19.28 -16.59
N VAL A 499 -3.60 -20.04 -15.55
CA VAL A 499 -3.65 -21.51 -15.59
C VAL A 499 -4.56 -22.05 -14.50
N ILE A 500 -5.34 -23.07 -14.82
CA ILE A 500 -6.22 -23.75 -13.87
C ILE A 500 -5.82 -25.22 -13.77
N PHE A 501 -5.48 -25.67 -12.57
CA PHE A 501 -5.34 -27.08 -12.23
C PHE A 501 -6.66 -27.56 -11.64
N ASN A 502 -7.44 -28.29 -12.43
CA ASN A 502 -8.80 -28.69 -12.12
C ASN A 502 -8.86 -30.19 -11.82
N PRO A 503 -9.62 -30.64 -10.80
CA PRO A 503 -9.91 -32.07 -10.61
C PRO A 503 -10.49 -32.67 -11.89
N SER A 504 -9.90 -33.75 -12.38
CA SER A 504 -10.30 -34.37 -13.64
C SER A 504 -11.79 -34.74 -13.62
N THR A 505 -12.48 -34.52 -14.73
CA THR A 505 -13.85 -35.04 -14.91
C THR A 505 -13.88 -36.47 -15.42
N ASP A 506 -12.75 -36.96 -15.98
CA ASP A 506 -12.61 -38.32 -16.51
C ASP A 506 -12.12 -39.30 -15.44
N SER A 507 -11.08 -38.91 -14.70
CA SER A 507 -10.42 -39.68 -13.63
C SER A 507 -10.62 -39.00 -12.28
N ARG A 508 -11.89 -38.72 -11.95
CA ARG A 508 -12.26 -37.83 -10.85
C ARG A 508 -11.70 -38.26 -9.48
N PRO A 509 -11.08 -37.34 -8.72
CA PRO A 509 -10.64 -37.62 -7.36
C PRO A 509 -11.79 -38.02 -6.44
N GLN A 510 -11.52 -38.92 -5.49
CA GLN A 510 -12.52 -39.38 -4.51
C GLN A 510 -12.98 -38.24 -3.56
N ALA A 511 -12.14 -37.23 -3.33
CA ALA A 511 -12.45 -36.09 -2.48
C ALA A 511 -13.57 -35.19 -3.05
N CYS A 512 -13.88 -35.32 -4.34
CA CYS A 512 -14.91 -34.53 -4.99
C CYS A 512 -16.32 -35.01 -4.63
N VAL A 513 -17.13 -34.11 -4.06
CA VAL A 513 -18.49 -34.46 -3.62
C VAL A 513 -19.51 -34.32 -4.76
N ASP A 514 -19.35 -33.30 -5.60
CA ASP A 514 -20.18 -33.09 -6.79
C ASP A 514 -19.65 -33.94 -7.96
N ALA A 515 -20.50 -34.26 -8.94
CA ALA A 515 -20.10 -35.08 -10.10
C ALA A 515 -19.29 -34.29 -11.13
N THR A 516 -19.47 -32.97 -11.18
CA THR A 516 -18.93 -32.09 -12.24
C THR A 516 -18.17 -30.88 -11.69
N LYS A 517 -18.44 -30.43 -10.47
CA LYS A 517 -17.84 -29.22 -9.88
C LYS A 517 -16.79 -29.50 -8.81
N PRO A 518 -15.72 -28.70 -8.70
CA PRO A 518 -14.80 -28.80 -7.57
C PRO A 518 -15.51 -28.43 -6.25
N ASN A 519 -14.92 -28.81 -5.12
CA ASN A 519 -15.40 -28.43 -3.79
C ASN A 519 -15.15 -26.95 -3.49
N GLY A 520 -14.12 -26.37 -4.11
CA GLY A 520 -13.71 -24.97 -3.98
C GLY A 520 -12.86 -24.54 -5.18
N VAL A 521 -12.82 -23.24 -5.45
CA VAL A 521 -11.88 -22.62 -6.39
C VAL A 521 -10.88 -21.84 -5.56
N THR A 522 -9.59 -22.11 -5.73
CA THR A 522 -8.53 -21.45 -4.98
C THR A 522 -7.69 -20.61 -5.92
N ILE A 523 -7.67 -19.30 -5.71
CA ILE A 523 -6.75 -18.39 -6.41
C ILE A 523 -5.37 -18.55 -5.79
N PHE A 524 -4.34 -18.76 -6.60
CA PHE A 524 -2.94 -18.87 -6.17
C PHE A 524 -2.12 -17.72 -6.73
N GLN A 525 -1.44 -16.98 -5.86
CA GLN A 525 -0.46 -15.96 -6.27
C GLN A 525 0.93 -16.30 -5.72
N HIS A 526 1.92 -16.28 -6.61
CA HIS A 526 3.30 -16.67 -6.34
C HIS A 526 4.12 -15.56 -5.68
N GLY A 527 5.31 -15.92 -5.18
CA GLY A 527 6.28 -15.01 -4.57
C GLY A 527 7.10 -14.16 -5.54
N ILE A 528 8.01 -13.35 -5.02
CA ILE A 528 8.90 -12.53 -5.86
C ILE A 528 9.91 -13.43 -6.58
N THR A 529 10.39 -12.99 -7.76
CA THR A 529 11.42 -13.67 -8.60
C THR A 529 10.99 -14.97 -9.29
N VAL A 530 9.78 -15.44 -9.02
CA VAL A 530 9.20 -16.65 -9.59
C VAL A 530 7.96 -16.32 -10.44
N ASP A 531 7.24 -17.33 -10.91
CA ASP A 531 6.06 -17.13 -11.77
C ASP A 531 4.97 -18.17 -11.49
N ARG A 532 3.82 -18.06 -12.16
CA ARG A 532 2.65 -18.92 -11.99
C ARG A 532 2.93 -20.41 -12.10
N SER A 533 4.03 -20.84 -12.72
CA SER A 533 4.39 -22.25 -12.82
C SER A 533 4.63 -22.90 -11.46
N VAL A 534 5.05 -22.14 -10.45
CA VAL A 534 5.33 -22.65 -9.09
C VAL A 534 4.07 -23.14 -8.36
N ALA A 535 2.89 -22.80 -8.87
CA ALA A 535 1.64 -23.37 -8.39
C ALA A 535 1.50 -24.87 -8.73
N MET A 536 2.21 -25.38 -9.75
CA MET A 536 1.93 -26.69 -10.37
C MET A 536 1.88 -27.86 -9.37
N LEU A 537 2.94 -28.05 -8.59
CA LEU A 537 3.05 -29.20 -7.68
C LEU A 537 2.04 -29.13 -6.52
N PRO A 538 1.94 -28.01 -5.76
CA PRO A 538 0.92 -27.91 -4.73
C PRO A 538 -0.49 -27.97 -5.33
N ALA A 539 -0.75 -27.33 -6.48
CA ALA A 539 -2.07 -27.32 -7.10
C ALA A 539 -2.55 -28.72 -7.53
N ILE A 540 -1.68 -29.56 -8.10
CA ILE A 540 -2.00 -30.96 -8.43
C ILE A 540 -2.41 -31.73 -7.17
N LEU A 541 -1.66 -31.55 -6.07
CA LEU A 541 -1.97 -32.23 -4.81
C LEU A 541 -3.26 -31.70 -4.17
N LEU A 542 -3.52 -30.40 -4.20
CA LEU A 542 -4.75 -29.79 -3.67
C LEU A 542 -5.97 -30.20 -4.49
N ALA A 543 -5.87 -30.19 -5.82
CA ALA A 543 -6.92 -30.66 -6.72
C ALA A 543 -7.25 -32.13 -6.49
N GLN A 544 -6.25 -32.98 -6.27
CA GLN A 544 -6.48 -34.39 -6.01
C GLN A 544 -7.00 -34.67 -4.59
N SER A 545 -6.39 -34.09 -3.57
CA SER A 545 -6.66 -34.46 -2.16
C SER A 545 -7.86 -33.75 -1.55
N SER A 546 -8.19 -32.54 -2.02
CA SER A 546 -9.27 -31.69 -1.48
C SER A 546 -10.28 -31.22 -2.54
N CYS A 547 -10.14 -31.71 -3.77
CA CYS A 547 -11.00 -31.35 -4.92
C CYS A 547 -11.09 -29.83 -5.15
N GLN A 548 -9.96 -29.13 -5.05
CA GLN A 548 -9.88 -27.70 -5.33
C GLN A 548 -9.52 -27.47 -6.81
N ALA A 549 -10.21 -26.55 -7.50
CA ALA A 549 -9.71 -26.01 -8.76
C ALA A 549 -8.78 -24.85 -8.45
N VAL A 550 -7.48 -24.97 -8.75
CA VAL A 550 -6.50 -23.94 -8.41
C VAL A 550 -6.22 -23.06 -9.63
N VAL A 551 -6.58 -21.78 -9.52
CA VAL A 551 -6.40 -20.74 -10.55
C VAL A 551 -5.15 -19.94 -10.22
N ALA A 552 -4.07 -20.10 -11.00
CA ALA A 552 -2.81 -19.38 -10.79
C ALA A 552 -2.63 -18.27 -11.82
N ILE A 553 -2.20 -17.10 -11.34
CA ILE A 553 -1.94 -15.90 -12.13
C ILE A 553 -0.66 -15.21 -11.69
N ASP A 554 0.03 -14.56 -12.62
CA ASP A 554 1.22 -13.77 -12.32
C ASP A 554 0.92 -12.39 -11.76
N GLN A 555 1.81 -11.93 -10.88
CA GLN A 555 1.85 -10.55 -10.44
C GLN A 555 2.23 -9.60 -11.59
N PRO A 556 1.96 -8.29 -11.46
CA PRO A 556 2.51 -7.30 -12.39
C PRO A 556 4.02 -7.48 -12.56
N LEU A 557 4.54 -7.29 -13.78
CA LEU A 557 5.96 -7.45 -14.12
C LEU A 557 6.55 -8.87 -13.89
N HIS A 558 5.70 -9.87 -13.68
CA HIS A 558 6.05 -11.28 -13.60
C HIS A 558 5.43 -12.06 -14.78
N GLY A 559 5.85 -13.31 -14.96
CA GLY A 559 5.41 -14.18 -16.04
C GLY A 559 6.42 -15.30 -16.25
N LEU A 560 6.10 -16.26 -17.10
CA LEU A 560 6.99 -17.41 -17.32
C LEU A 560 8.38 -16.95 -17.75
N ALA A 561 9.37 -17.20 -16.90
CA ALA A 561 10.78 -17.01 -17.23
C ALA A 561 11.33 -18.34 -17.77
N GLY A 562 12.03 -18.29 -18.91
CA GLY A 562 12.25 -19.50 -19.70
C GLY A 562 13.16 -20.53 -19.04
N ALA A 563 12.70 -21.79 -19.08
CA ALA A 563 13.57 -22.95 -19.23
C ALA A 563 13.28 -23.56 -20.60
N GLU A 564 14.21 -23.45 -21.55
CA GLU A 564 14.18 -24.31 -22.74
C GLU A 564 14.14 -25.79 -22.32
N PRO A 565 13.58 -26.70 -23.14
CA PRO A 565 13.64 -28.14 -22.86
C PRO A 565 15.09 -28.61 -22.62
N GLY A 566 15.42 -28.93 -21.36
CA GLY A 566 16.76 -29.37 -20.94
C GLY A 566 17.69 -28.29 -20.37
N ALA A 567 17.24 -27.04 -20.25
CA ALA A 567 17.92 -26.04 -19.42
C ALA A 567 17.69 -26.32 -17.93
N VAL A 568 18.68 -26.03 -17.09
CA VAL A 568 18.47 -25.97 -15.63
C VAL A 568 17.51 -24.81 -15.38
N PRO A 569 16.31 -25.03 -14.81
CA PRO A 569 15.40 -23.95 -14.49
C PRO A 569 16.14 -22.91 -13.63
N GLY A 570 15.87 -21.62 -13.85
CA GLY A 570 16.22 -20.62 -12.86
C GLY A 570 15.65 -21.03 -11.50
N PRO A 571 16.27 -20.62 -10.37
CA PRO A 571 15.72 -20.92 -9.06
C PRO A 571 14.26 -20.42 -8.99
N GLY A 572 13.31 -21.35 -8.88
CA GLY A 572 11.90 -21.05 -8.69
C GLY A 572 11.01 -20.97 -9.94
N THR A 573 11.31 -21.66 -11.04
CA THR A 573 10.31 -21.95 -12.10
C THR A 573 10.11 -23.46 -12.26
N VAL A 574 8.90 -23.88 -12.61
CA VAL A 574 8.54 -25.30 -12.77
C VAL A 574 8.20 -25.60 -14.24
N PRO A 575 9.04 -26.34 -14.97
CA PRO A 575 8.80 -26.61 -16.40
C PRO A 575 7.49 -27.34 -16.69
N GLY A 576 6.74 -26.90 -17.71
CA GLY A 576 5.56 -27.63 -18.19
C GLY A 576 4.40 -26.76 -18.66
N LEU A 577 4.45 -25.45 -18.39
CA LEU A 577 3.51 -24.47 -18.93
C LEU A 577 4.07 -23.81 -20.20
N SER A 578 3.17 -23.26 -21.01
CA SER A 578 3.48 -22.52 -22.23
C SER A 578 3.28 -21.03 -21.99
N ALA A 579 4.17 -20.21 -22.57
CA ALA A 579 3.97 -18.77 -22.60
C ALA A 579 2.76 -18.40 -23.45
N LEU A 580 2.07 -17.32 -23.08
CA LEU A 580 0.94 -16.81 -23.88
C LEU A 580 1.45 -16.22 -25.19
N ASP A 581 0.97 -16.75 -26.31
CA ASP A 581 1.26 -16.24 -27.66
C ASP A 581 0.00 -15.62 -28.27
N GLU A 582 0.10 -14.34 -28.64
CA GLU A 582 -1.00 -13.54 -29.19
C GLU A 582 -1.58 -14.17 -30.47
N THR A 583 -0.71 -14.67 -31.35
CA THR A 583 -1.14 -15.25 -32.64
C THR A 583 -1.98 -16.51 -32.40
N THR A 584 -1.52 -17.37 -31.49
CA THR A 584 -2.19 -18.62 -31.11
C THR A 584 -3.51 -18.36 -30.40
N LEU A 585 -3.55 -17.41 -29.45
CA LEU A 585 -4.78 -16.99 -28.79
C LEU A 585 -5.80 -16.46 -29.79
N THR A 586 -5.39 -15.52 -30.63
CA THR A 586 -6.24 -14.88 -31.63
C THR A 586 -6.83 -15.90 -32.61
N ALA A 587 -6.04 -16.88 -33.05
CA ALA A 587 -6.53 -17.95 -33.93
C ALA A 587 -7.59 -18.82 -33.23
N ALA A 588 -7.35 -19.22 -31.97
CA ALA A 588 -8.27 -20.06 -31.21
C ALA A 588 -9.59 -19.34 -30.90
N VAL A 589 -9.53 -18.07 -30.50
CA VAL A 589 -10.72 -17.24 -30.23
C VAL A 589 -11.53 -17.01 -31.50
N ASN A 590 -10.88 -16.70 -32.64
CA ASN A 590 -11.58 -16.55 -33.92
C ASN A 590 -12.28 -17.84 -34.37
N GLN A 591 -11.78 -19.00 -33.97
CA GLN A 591 -12.46 -20.26 -34.19
C GLN A 591 -13.71 -20.39 -33.30
N LEU A 592 -13.62 -20.03 -32.01
CA LEU A 592 -14.76 -20.06 -31.09
C LEU A 592 -15.85 -19.05 -31.48
N LEU A 593 -15.48 -17.87 -31.98
CA LEU A 593 -16.43 -16.87 -32.50
C LEU A 593 -17.32 -17.41 -33.63
N GLN A 594 -16.86 -18.42 -34.36
CA GLN A 594 -17.61 -19.09 -35.43
C GLN A 594 -18.50 -20.24 -34.93
N ALA A 595 -18.46 -20.57 -33.64
CA ALA A 595 -19.25 -21.65 -33.06
C ALA A 595 -20.74 -21.29 -33.00
N PRO A 596 -21.65 -22.28 -33.20
CA PRO A 596 -23.08 -22.04 -33.08
C PRO A 596 -23.46 -21.48 -31.71
N GLY A 597 -24.23 -20.40 -31.69
CA GLY A 597 -24.70 -19.76 -30.46
C GLY A 597 -23.83 -18.62 -29.93
N VAL A 598 -22.65 -18.38 -30.51
CA VAL A 598 -21.77 -17.27 -30.10
C VAL A 598 -22.16 -15.95 -30.78
N ALA A 599 -22.45 -15.97 -32.08
CA ALA A 599 -22.84 -14.77 -32.82
C ALA A 599 -24.11 -14.10 -32.24
N GLY A 600 -24.01 -12.80 -31.94
CA GLY A 600 -25.05 -11.98 -31.31
C GLY A 600 -25.19 -12.17 -29.80
N SER A 601 -24.33 -12.98 -29.16
CA SER A 601 -24.36 -13.24 -27.72
C SER A 601 -23.46 -12.25 -26.94
N PRO A 602 -23.66 -12.10 -25.62
CA PRO A 602 -22.71 -11.38 -24.77
C PRO A 602 -21.27 -11.95 -24.83
N LEU A 603 -21.14 -13.25 -25.06
CA LEU A 603 -19.83 -13.92 -25.18
C LEU A 603 -19.05 -13.43 -26.41
N GLU A 604 -19.72 -13.10 -27.51
CA GLU A 604 -19.03 -12.54 -28.69
C GLU A 604 -18.33 -11.22 -28.33
N ALA A 605 -18.99 -10.34 -27.57
CA ALA A 605 -18.39 -9.07 -27.15
C ALA A 605 -17.19 -9.31 -26.22
N GLN A 606 -17.29 -10.27 -25.29
CA GLN A 606 -16.19 -10.64 -24.40
C GLN A 606 -14.99 -11.21 -25.16
N LEU A 607 -15.21 -12.18 -26.04
CA LEU A 607 -14.15 -12.79 -26.84
C LEU A 607 -13.47 -11.77 -27.77
N ASN A 608 -14.23 -10.86 -28.36
CA ASN A 608 -13.66 -9.76 -29.15
C ASN A 608 -12.85 -8.80 -28.27
N ALA A 609 -13.32 -8.44 -27.08
CA ALA A 609 -12.56 -7.60 -26.16
C ALA A 609 -11.23 -8.26 -25.76
N LEU A 610 -11.23 -9.57 -25.54
CA LEU A 610 -10.04 -10.34 -25.16
C LEU A 610 -8.90 -10.24 -26.19
N ILE A 611 -9.21 -10.38 -27.48
CA ILE A 611 -8.21 -10.33 -28.56
C ILE A 611 -7.94 -8.92 -29.12
N ASN A 612 -8.66 -7.90 -28.63
CA ASN A 612 -8.45 -6.48 -28.99
C ASN A 612 -7.90 -5.67 -27.80
N ALA A 613 -7.42 -6.32 -26.75
CA ALA A 613 -6.74 -5.65 -25.63
C ALA A 613 -5.50 -4.90 -26.12
N ASP A 614 -5.10 -3.84 -25.41
CA ASP A 614 -3.94 -3.02 -25.76
C ASP A 614 -2.61 -3.79 -25.68
N TYR A 615 -2.60 -4.87 -24.90
CA TYR A 615 -1.48 -5.82 -24.80
C TYR A 615 -1.97 -7.24 -24.60
N ILE A 616 -1.32 -8.20 -25.25
CA ILE A 616 -1.56 -9.65 -25.09
C ILE A 616 -0.21 -10.33 -24.88
N GLY A 617 0.00 -10.94 -23.70
CA GLY A 617 1.24 -11.66 -23.41
C GLY A 617 1.57 -11.79 -21.92
N GLU A 618 2.80 -12.21 -21.64
CA GLU A 618 3.35 -12.32 -20.29
C GLU A 618 3.49 -10.95 -19.60
N ARG A 619 3.26 -10.86 -18.28
CA ARG A 619 3.17 -9.56 -17.59
C ARG A 619 4.51 -8.88 -17.34
N HIS A 620 5.63 -9.55 -17.62
CA HIS A 620 6.96 -8.94 -17.69
C HIS A 620 7.20 -8.20 -19.04
N PHE A 621 6.26 -8.28 -20.00
CA PHE A 621 6.29 -7.58 -21.29
C PHE A 621 7.53 -7.83 -22.17
N GLY A 622 8.24 -8.95 -21.94
CA GLY A 622 9.54 -9.22 -22.58
C GLY A 622 10.74 -8.46 -22.00
N TYR A 623 10.61 -7.82 -20.83
CA TYR A 623 11.69 -7.04 -20.19
C TYR A 623 12.19 -7.67 -18.89
N THR A 624 13.46 -7.42 -18.59
CA THR A 624 14.12 -7.77 -17.32
C THR A 624 14.97 -6.60 -16.83
N ALA A 625 15.27 -6.54 -15.54
CA ALA A 625 16.17 -5.53 -14.99
C ALA A 625 17.64 -5.82 -15.36
N ASN A 626 18.38 -4.76 -15.66
CA ASN A 626 19.84 -4.78 -15.62
C ASN A 626 20.38 -4.43 -14.22
N GLU A 627 21.71 -4.32 -14.08
CA GLU A 627 22.37 -3.97 -12.81
C GLU A 627 21.97 -2.60 -12.23
N SER A 628 21.44 -1.70 -13.06
CA SER A 628 20.97 -0.37 -12.66
C SER A 628 19.44 -0.28 -12.54
N LEU A 629 18.76 -1.44 -12.45
CA LEU A 629 17.30 -1.54 -12.39
C LEU A 629 16.57 -0.92 -13.60
N GLN A 630 17.27 -0.78 -14.73
CA GLN A 630 16.66 -0.31 -15.98
C GLN A 630 16.12 -1.48 -16.79
N PRO A 631 15.01 -1.28 -17.52
CA PRO A 631 14.39 -2.33 -18.30
C PRO A 631 15.23 -2.65 -19.54
N VAL A 632 15.46 -3.93 -19.79
CA VAL A 632 16.14 -4.45 -20.98
C VAL A 632 15.28 -5.53 -21.61
N ALA A 633 14.94 -5.35 -22.89
CA ALA A 633 14.22 -6.36 -23.66
C ALA A 633 15.12 -7.57 -23.90
N THR A 634 14.58 -8.77 -23.72
CA THR A 634 15.32 -10.02 -23.95
C THR A 634 14.38 -11.17 -24.29
N ASP A 635 14.93 -12.26 -24.83
CA ASP A 635 14.17 -13.48 -25.11
C ASP A 635 13.71 -14.14 -23.81
N LEU A 636 12.58 -14.86 -23.85
CA LEU A 636 11.94 -15.51 -22.70
C LEU A 636 12.92 -16.28 -21.81
N ALA A 637 13.88 -17.01 -22.41
CA ALA A 637 14.91 -17.80 -21.73
C ALA A 637 15.87 -17.00 -20.84
N ASN A 638 15.95 -15.68 -21.00
CA ASN A 638 16.86 -14.81 -20.26
C ASN A 638 16.12 -13.81 -19.37
N ILE A 639 14.79 -13.93 -19.26
CA ILE A 639 13.98 -13.06 -18.42
C ILE A 639 14.09 -13.50 -16.97
N SER A 640 14.34 -12.55 -16.06
CA SER A 640 14.12 -12.77 -14.63
C SER A 640 12.75 -12.22 -14.27
N SER A 641 11.78 -13.11 -14.04
CA SER A 641 10.43 -12.75 -13.60
C SER A 641 10.48 -11.82 -12.39
N GLY A 642 9.72 -10.72 -12.40
CA GLY A 642 9.64 -9.80 -11.26
C GLY A 642 10.86 -8.91 -11.00
N SER A 643 11.90 -8.99 -11.84
CA SER A 643 13.16 -8.26 -11.60
C SER A 643 13.00 -6.73 -11.58
N LEU A 644 11.94 -6.20 -12.18
CA LEU A 644 11.60 -4.76 -12.24
C LEU A 644 10.48 -4.37 -11.26
N PHE A 645 10.01 -5.28 -10.41
CA PHE A 645 8.87 -5.04 -9.52
C PHE A 645 9.19 -4.02 -8.41
N ILE A 646 10.40 -4.11 -7.84
CA ILE A 646 10.90 -3.19 -6.81
C ILE A 646 11.77 -2.13 -7.47
N ASN A 647 11.39 -0.87 -7.30
CA ASN A 647 12.03 0.28 -7.93
C ASN A 647 12.18 1.44 -6.91
N PRO A 648 13.26 1.46 -6.12
CA PRO A 648 13.50 2.54 -5.15
C PRO A 648 13.83 3.89 -5.83
N LEU A 649 14.13 3.90 -7.14
CA LEU A 649 14.35 5.12 -7.91
C LEU A 649 13.03 5.77 -8.36
N ASN A 650 11.91 5.05 -8.24
CA ASN A 650 10.55 5.57 -8.42
C ASN A 650 9.63 4.86 -7.42
N MET A 651 9.51 5.42 -6.22
CA MET A 651 8.75 4.82 -5.12
C MET A 651 7.28 4.62 -5.49
N MET A 652 6.71 5.52 -6.29
CA MET A 652 5.33 5.47 -6.78
C MET A 652 5.11 4.24 -7.67
N ASN A 653 6.07 3.94 -8.54
CA ASN A 653 6.04 2.73 -9.37
C ASN A 653 6.00 1.46 -8.51
N SER A 654 6.84 1.37 -7.49
CA SER A 654 6.86 0.22 -6.56
C SER A 654 5.52 0.04 -5.84
N ARG A 655 4.97 1.12 -5.28
CA ARG A 655 3.64 1.13 -4.65
C ARG A 655 2.55 0.68 -5.61
N ASP A 656 2.56 1.21 -6.83
CA ASP A 656 1.50 0.96 -7.79
C ASP A 656 1.60 -0.43 -8.43
N ASN A 657 2.78 -1.09 -8.39
CA ASN A 657 2.92 -2.51 -8.70
C ASN A 657 2.19 -3.39 -7.67
N LEU A 658 2.28 -3.08 -6.37
CA LEU A 658 1.50 -3.75 -5.32
C LEU A 658 0.00 -3.51 -5.52
N ARG A 659 -0.41 -2.25 -5.73
CA ARG A 659 -1.82 -1.89 -5.95
C ARG A 659 -2.41 -2.57 -7.19
N GLN A 660 -1.67 -2.62 -8.29
CA GLN A 660 -2.09 -3.31 -9.51
C GLN A 660 -2.30 -4.81 -9.24
N GLY A 661 -1.40 -5.46 -8.50
CA GLY A 661 -1.54 -6.87 -8.12
C GLY A 661 -2.81 -7.15 -7.32
N VAL A 662 -3.18 -6.26 -6.40
CA VAL A 662 -4.45 -6.35 -5.64
C VAL A 662 -5.67 -6.20 -6.56
N VAL A 663 -5.67 -5.19 -7.43
CA VAL A 663 -6.78 -4.95 -8.38
C VAL A 663 -6.95 -6.12 -9.34
N ASP A 664 -5.85 -6.72 -9.79
CA ASP A 664 -5.89 -7.92 -10.62
C ASP A 664 -6.59 -9.07 -9.90
N LEU A 665 -6.24 -9.33 -8.64
CA LEU A 665 -6.87 -10.38 -7.83
C LEU A 665 -8.36 -10.13 -7.58
N LEU A 666 -8.77 -8.88 -7.33
CA LEU A 666 -10.20 -8.51 -7.22
C LEU A 666 -10.95 -8.86 -8.51
N ASN A 667 -10.38 -8.55 -9.67
CA ASN A 667 -11.00 -8.85 -10.95
C ASN A 667 -10.98 -10.35 -11.28
N VAL A 668 -9.91 -11.08 -10.93
CA VAL A 668 -9.86 -12.55 -11.06
C VAL A 668 -10.94 -13.20 -10.19
N ALA A 669 -11.07 -12.79 -8.94
CA ALA A 669 -12.09 -13.30 -8.02
C ALA A 669 -13.51 -13.07 -8.57
N ALA A 670 -13.81 -11.85 -9.04
CA ALA A 670 -15.08 -11.55 -9.69
C ALA A 670 -15.32 -12.39 -10.96
N SER A 671 -14.26 -12.80 -11.66
CA SER A 671 -14.35 -13.54 -12.94
C SER A 671 -14.52 -15.04 -12.80
N ILE A 672 -14.24 -15.64 -11.64
CA ILE A 672 -14.39 -17.09 -11.43
C ILE A 672 -15.77 -17.58 -11.86
N GLN A 673 -16.82 -16.83 -11.53
CA GLN A 673 -18.20 -17.20 -11.84
C GLN A 673 -18.54 -17.22 -13.33
N THR A 674 -17.71 -16.66 -14.21
CA THR A 674 -17.92 -16.64 -15.66
C THR A 674 -16.88 -17.44 -16.43
N MET A 675 -15.91 -18.07 -15.77
CA MET A 675 -14.90 -18.89 -16.45
C MET A 675 -15.57 -20.10 -17.12
N ASP A 676 -15.31 -20.24 -18.42
CA ASP A 676 -15.68 -21.39 -19.26
C ASP A 676 -14.41 -22.17 -19.57
N ILE A 677 -14.23 -23.29 -18.88
CA ILE A 677 -13.02 -24.13 -18.93
C ILE A 677 -13.21 -25.36 -19.81
N ASP A 678 -14.45 -25.73 -20.13
CA ASP A 678 -14.76 -26.86 -21.02
C ASP A 678 -14.97 -26.46 -22.49
N GLY A 679 -15.05 -25.15 -22.76
CA GLY A 679 -15.16 -24.57 -24.10
C GLY A 679 -16.56 -24.71 -24.69
N ASN A 680 -17.58 -24.97 -23.88
CA ASN A 680 -18.96 -25.06 -24.31
C ASN A 680 -19.68 -23.71 -24.13
N PRO A 681 -19.92 -22.96 -25.23
CA PRO A 681 -20.48 -21.62 -25.16
C PRO A 681 -21.90 -21.57 -24.57
N GLY A 682 -22.60 -22.72 -24.50
CA GLY A 682 -23.94 -22.85 -23.92
C GLY A 682 -23.98 -23.10 -22.40
N THR A 683 -22.84 -23.35 -21.74
CA THR A 683 -22.75 -23.68 -20.30
C THR A 683 -21.70 -22.85 -19.54
N GLN A 684 -21.43 -21.62 -19.98
CA GLN A 684 -20.49 -20.69 -19.31
C GLN A 684 -20.68 -20.63 -17.78
N GLY A 685 -19.57 -20.43 -17.06
CA GLY A 685 -19.56 -20.40 -15.60
C GLY A 685 -19.46 -21.78 -14.99
N ASP A 686 -18.55 -22.62 -15.49
CA ASP A 686 -18.30 -23.97 -14.96
C ASP A 686 -17.98 -23.96 -13.46
N LEU A 687 -17.32 -22.88 -13.02
CA LEU A 687 -16.92 -22.61 -11.65
C LEU A 687 -17.92 -21.74 -10.87
N ALA A 688 -19.05 -21.36 -11.45
CA ALA A 688 -20.06 -20.54 -10.80
C ALA A 688 -20.67 -21.24 -9.58
N GLY A 689 -20.90 -20.48 -8.49
CA GLY A 689 -21.50 -20.99 -7.26
C GLY A 689 -20.61 -21.94 -6.45
N VAL A 690 -19.32 -22.04 -6.79
CA VAL A 690 -18.32 -22.76 -6.00
C VAL A 690 -17.65 -21.77 -5.02
N PRO A 691 -17.40 -22.15 -3.75
CA PRO A 691 -16.67 -21.30 -2.81
C PRO A 691 -15.31 -20.86 -3.36
N VAL A 692 -14.97 -19.59 -3.19
CA VAL A 692 -13.67 -19.04 -3.61
C VAL A 692 -12.75 -18.95 -2.41
N ASN A 693 -11.51 -19.39 -2.56
CA ASN A 693 -10.45 -19.37 -1.56
C ASN A 693 -9.21 -18.68 -2.14
N PHE A 694 -8.24 -18.34 -1.29
CA PHE A 694 -6.98 -17.72 -1.69
C PHE A 694 -5.77 -18.39 -1.04
N ILE A 695 -4.70 -18.56 -1.83
CA ILE A 695 -3.36 -18.88 -1.37
C ILE A 695 -2.39 -17.83 -1.91
N GLY A 696 -1.65 -17.19 -1.01
CA GLY A 696 -0.52 -16.34 -1.34
C GLY A 696 0.77 -16.88 -0.73
N HIS A 697 1.86 -16.90 -1.49
CA HIS A 697 3.19 -17.24 -0.98
C HIS A 697 4.13 -16.03 -1.14
N SER A 698 4.88 -15.68 -0.09
CA SER A 698 5.87 -14.59 -0.15
C SER A 698 5.23 -13.27 -0.60
N LEU A 699 5.70 -12.64 -1.68
CA LEU A 699 5.06 -11.46 -2.31
C LEU A 699 3.58 -11.69 -2.67
N GLY A 700 3.19 -12.91 -3.01
CA GLY A 700 1.79 -13.27 -3.23
C GLY A 700 0.95 -13.24 -1.96
N GLY A 701 1.57 -13.50 -0.80
CA GLY A 701 0.96 -13.28 0.51
C GLY A 701 0.93 -11.80 0.92
N ILE A 702 1.89 -10.99 0.46
CA ILE A 702 1.94 -9.54 0.71
C ILE A 702 0.74 -8.89 0.01
N SER A 703 0.69 -8.97 -1.33
CA SER A 703 -0.47 -8.50 -2.10
C SER A 703 -1.76 -9.21 -1.68
N GLY A 704 -1.65 -10.50 -1.34
CA GLY A 704 -2.76 -11.35 -0.90
C GLY A 704 -3.41 -10.94 0.41
N THR A 705 -2.65 -10.44 1.39
CA THR A 705 -3.19 -9.95 2.67
C THR A 705 -4.11 -8.75 2.43
N VAL A 706 -3.66 -7.82 1.58
CA VAL A 706 -4.42 -6.62 1.22
C VAL A 706 -5.66 -7.00 0.41
N PHE A 707 -5.50 -7.85 -0.62
CA PHE A 707 -6.60 -8.38 -1.42
C PHE A 707 -7.65 -9.07 -0.55
N ALA A 708 -7.24 -9.99 0.32
CA ALA A 708 -8.16 -10.75 1.16
C ALA A 708 -8.87 -9.85 2.17
N SER A 709 -8.19 -8.86 2.75
CA SER A 709 -8.82 -7.89 3.64
C SER A 709 -9.94 -7.12 2.93
N LEU A 710 -9.72 -6.69 1.69
CA LEU A 710 -10.72 -5.95 0.91
C LEU A 710 -11.87 -6.86 0.44
N ALA A 711 -11.53 -8.06 -0.04
CA ALA A 711 -12.49 -9.04 -0.53
C ALA A 711 -13.38 -9.61 0.59
N ASN A 712 -12.93 -9.57 1.85
CA ASN A 712 -13.71 -10.01 3.02
C ASN A 712 -14.30 -8.87 3.85
N ASP A 713 -14.01 -7.61 3.52
CA ASP A 713 -14.66 -6.46 4.18
C ASP A 713 -16.17 -6.48 3.87
N ALA A 714 -16.98 -6.64 4.91
CA ALA A 714 -18.43 -6.75 4.78
C ALA A 714 -19.08 -5.46 4.25
N THR A 715 -18.52 -4.29 4.59
CA THR A 715 -19.03 -2.99 4.16
C THR A 715 -18.74 -2.76 2.68
N LEU A 716 -17.50 -2.98 2.25
CA LEU A 716 -17.10 -2.84 0.84
C LEU A 716 -17.85 -3.83 -0.04
N ASN A 717 -17.96 -5.10 0.38
CA ASN A 717 -18.75 -6.11 -0.33
C ASN A 717 -20.22 -5.72 -0.45
N PHE A 718 -20.82 -5.21 0.62
CA PHE A 718 -22.22 -4.76 0.58
C PHE A 718 -22.40 -3.63 -0.43
N VAL A 719 -21.51 -2.64 -0.43
CA VAL A 719 -21.56 -1.50 -1.36
C VAL A 719 -21.33 -1.96 -2.81
N LEU A 720 -20.36 -2.83 -3.06
CA LEU A 720 -20.09 -3.37 -4.39
C LEU A 720 -21.29 -4.15 -4.94
N ASN A 721 -21.85 -5.07 -4.17
CA ASN A 721 -23.01 -5.86 -4.60
C ASN A 721 -24.26 -4.98 -4.79
N SER A 722 -24.44 -3.95 -3.96
CA SER A 722 -25.50 -2.95 -4.18
C SER A 722 -25.30 -2.17 -5.48
N THR A 723 -24.05 -1.98 -5.92
CA THR A 723 -23.72 -1.34 -7.20
C THR A 723 -24.06 -2.27 -8.37
N TYR A 724 -23.77 -3.57 -8.26
CA TYR A 724 -24.18 -4.57 -9.26
C TYR A 724 -25.70 -4.59 -9.46
N ASP A 725 -26.46 -4.63 -8.37
CA ASP A 725 -27.93 -4.62 -8.40
C ASP A 725 -28.50 -3.38 -9.09
N GLN A 726 -27.88 -2.21 -8.85
CA GLN A 726 -28.32 -0.94 -9.43
C GLN A 726 -27.93 -0.78 -10.91
N ALA A 727 -26.81 -1.37 -11.34
CA ALA A 727 -26.35 -1.31 -12.73
C ALA A 727 -27.26 -2.10 -13.69
N GLY A 728 -28.00 -3.09 -13.18
CA GLY A 728 -28.87 -3.96 -13.98
C GLY A 728 -28.10 -4.97 -14.82
N ALA A 729 -28.82 -5.67 -15.71
CA ALA A 729 -28.25 -6.77 -16.48
C ALA A 729 -27.09 -6.34 -17.41
N PRO A 730 -25.99 -7.12 -17.47
CA PRO A 730 -25.83 -8.44 -16.85
C PRO A 730 -25.29 -8.43 -15.41
N LEU A 731 -24.87 -7.27 -14.86
CA LEU A 731 -24.19 -7.20 -13.57
C LEU A 731 -25.06 -7.61 -12.39
N ASP A 732 -26.37 -7.34 -12.46
CA ASP A 732 -27.37 -7.76 -11.46
C ASP A 732 -27.52 -9.29 -11.29
N ASN A 733 -26.87 -10.10 -12.14
CA ASN A 733 -26.84 -11.56 -12.03
C ASN A 733 -25.62 -12.08 -11.27
N PHE A 734 -24.70 -11.19 -10.87
CA PHE A 734 -23.46 -11.55 -10.23
C PHE A 734 -23.42 -11.09 -8.78
N THR A 735 -22.59 -11.75 -8.00
CA THR A 735 -22.25 -11.34 -6.64
C THR A 735 -20.74 -11.45 -6.51
N PHE A 736 -20.09 -10.44 -5.96
CA PHE A 736 -18.66 -10.53 -5.69
C PHE A 736 -18.40 -11.59 -4.61
N PRO A 737 -17.48 -12.54 -4.83
CA PRO A 737 -17.28 -13.63 -3.89
C PRO A 737 -16.47 -13.18 -2.67
N THR A 738 -17.04 -13.35 -1.47
CA THR A 738 -16.27 -13.37 -0.22
C THR A 738 -15.42 -14.64 -0.18
N LEU A 739 -14.16 -14.53 0.28
CA LEU A 739 -13.24 -15.65 0.38
C LEU A 739 -13.59 -16.56 1.55
N GLY A 740 -13.79 -17.85 1.28
CA GLY A 740 -14.10 -18.87 2.28
C GLY A 740 -12.89 -19.28 3.12
N SER A 741 -11.69 -19.25 2.55
CA SER A 741 -10.43 -19.58 3.24
C SER A 741 -9.29 -18.73 2.68
N VAL A 742 -8.40 -18.28 3.55
CA VAL A 742 -7.20 -17.51 3.18
C VAL A 742 -5.98 -18.22 3.75
N VAL A 743 -5.01 -18.52 2.88
CA VAL A 743 -3.75 -19.15 3.26
C VAL A 743 -2.59 -18.26 2.85
N LEU A 744 -1.76 -17.88 3.82
CA LEU A 744 -0.63 -16.96 3.66
C LEU A 744 0.66 -17.68 4.04
N HIS A 745 1.43 -18.11 3.06
CA HIS A 745 2.70 -18.80 3.29
C HIS A 745 3.88 -17.84 3.27
N ASN A 746 4.67 -17.83 4.35
CA ASN A 746 5.99 -17.18 4.46
C ASN A 746 5.97 -15.74 3.95
N THR A 747 5.04 -14.94 4.47
CA THR A 747 4.76 -13.56 4.06
C THR A 747 4.90 -12.59 5.23
N GLY A 748 4.91 -11.28 4.99
CA GLY A 748 5.14 -10.29 6.04
C GLY A 748 4.61 -8.90 5.71
N GLY A 749 4.67 -8.00 6.69
CA GLY A 749 4.28 -6.59 6.55
C GLY A 749 5.46 -5.62 6.59
N GLN A 750 5.15 -4.32 6.46
CA GLN A 750 6.10 -3.20 6.46
C GLN A 750 7.17 -3.39 5.38
N VAL A 751 6.72 -3.48 4.13
CA VAL A 751 7.46 -3.97 2.96
C VAL A 751 8.82 -3.27 2.79
N THR A 752 8.91 -1.97 3.08
CA THR A 752 10.19 -1.27 2.95
C THR A 752 11.24 -1.78 3.94
N ARG A 753 10.87 -1.94 5.21
CA ARG A 753 11.74 -2.48 6.27
C ARG A 753 11.92 -3.99 6.13
N LEU A 754 10.95 -4.71 5.58
CA LEU A 754 11.12 -6.11 5.15
C LEU A 754 12.23 -6.24 4.11
N ILE A 755 12.20 -5.41 3.05
CA ILE A 755 13.24 -5.39 2.00
C ILE A 755 14.62 -5.06 2.59
N GLU A 756 14.68 -4.09 3.50
CA GLU A 756 15.90 -3.74 4.23
C GLU A 756 16.46 -4.94 5.02
N ASN A 757 15.59 -5.68 5.71
CA ASN A 757 15.95 -6.75 6.62
C ASN A 757 15.94 -8.14 5.98
N SER A 758 15.78 -8.26 4.67
CA SER A 758 15.81 -9.52 3.93
C SER A 758 17.24 -9.87 3.50
N PRO A 759 17.89 -10.92 4.06
CA PRO A 759 19.23 -11.32 3.62
C PRO A 759 19.34 -11.62 2.12
N SER A 760 18.30 -12.16 1.49
CA SER A 760 18.33 -12.55 0.07
C SER A 760 18.01 -11.42 -0.91
N ILE A 761 17.27 -10.39 -0.47
CA ILE A 761 16.81 -9.28 -1.34
C ILE A 761 17.60 -7.99 -1.09
N SER A 762 17.93 -7.68 0.16
CA SER A 762 18.51 -6.39 0.59
C SER A 762 19.73 -5.97 -0.23
N GLY A 763 20.63 -6.91 -0.57
CA GLY A 763 21.84 -6.62 -1.34
C GLY A 763 21.58 -5.95 -2.70
N ARG A 764 20.45 -6.22 -3.35
CA ARG A 764 20.06 -5.60 -4.62
C ARG A 764 19.66 -4.13 -4.46
N VAL A 765 19.08 -3.78 -3.31
CA VAL A 765 18.55 -2.43 -3.02
C VAL A 765 19.62 -1.60 -2.29
N LEU A 766 20.15 -2.11 -1.18
CA LEU A 766 21.09 -1.41 -0.30
C LEU A 766 22.42 -1.10 -1.00
N GLY A 767 22.92 -2.00 -1.86
CA GLY A 767 24.15 -1.75 -2.62
C GLY A 767 24.02 -0.56 -3.59
N GLY A 768 22.86 -0.43 -4.23
CA GLY A 768 22.54 0.71 -5.11
C GLY A 768 22.46 2.02 -4.33
N LEU A 769 21.77 2.02 -3.20
CA LEU A 769 21.64 3.19 -2.31
C LEU A 769 22.99 3.62 -1.72
N ALA A 770 23.80 2.68 -1.25
CA ALA A 770 25.11 2.95 -0.67
C ALA A 770 26.07 3.58 -1.70
N ASN A 771 26.04 3.12 -2.96
CA ASN A 771 26.83 3.71 -4.05
C ASN A 771 26.45 5.17 -4.33
N ALA A 772 25.23 5.57 -3.96
CA ALA A 772 24.72 6.92 -4.09
C ALA A 772 24.78 7.72 -2.77
N GLY A 773 25.51 7.23 -1.76
CA GLY A 773 25.78 7.92 -0.51
C GLY A 773 24.76 7.69 0.61
N VAL A 774 23.70 6.94 0.36
CA VAL A 774 22.64 6.64 1.34
C VAL A 774 22.95 5.29 1.97
N THR A 775 23.46 5.29 3.20
CA THR A 775 23.95 4.09 3.90
C THR A 775 23.08 3.74 5.08
N GLN A 776 22.79 2.45 5.24
CA GLN A 776 21.96 1.93 6.33
C GLN A 776 22.45 2.43 7.71
N GLY A 777 21.52 2.89 8.54
CA GLY A 777 21.81 3.48 9.86
C GLY A 777 22.21 4.96 9.86
N SER A 778 22.35 5.62 8.70
CA SER A 778 22.50 7.08 8.63
C SER A 778 21.16 7.81 8.74
N SER A 779 21.17 9.10 9.09
CA SER A 779 19.91 9.87 9.12
C SER A 779 19.24 10.00 7.75
N ASP A 780 20.07 10.02 6.72
CA ASP A 780 19.68 10.14 5.32
C ASP A 780 18.93 8.90 4.85
N PHE A 781 19.45 7.72 5.22
CA PHE A 781 18.78 6.45 4.95
C PHE A 781 17.45 6.34 5.69
N GLU A 782 17.40 6.72 6.97
CA GLU A 782 16.15 6.67 7.74
C GLU A 782 15.09 7.62 7.19
N SER A 783 15.49 8.81 6.72
CA SER A 783 14.56 9.76 6.08
C SER A 783 14.06 9.22 4.73
N PHE A 784 14.96 8.65 3.92
CA PHE A 784 14.62 8.02 2.66
C PHE A 784 13.61 6.86 2.84
N PHE A 785 13.86 5.97 3.78
CA PHE A 785 12.96 4.84 4.07
C PHE A 785 11.65 5.29 4.71
N TYR A 786 11.62 6.39 5.47
CA TYR A 786 10.38 6.96 5.98
C TYR A 786 9.49 7.49 4.83
N VAL A 787 10.07 8.22 3.86
CA VAL A 787 9.35 8.66 2.67
C VAL A 787 8.88 7.45 1.85
N PHE A 788 9.74 6.45 1.66
CA PHE A 788 9.38 5.25 0.91
C PHE A 788 8.24 4.47 1.57
N GLN A 789 8.25 4.34 2.90
CA GLN A 789 7.15 3.69 3.63
C GLN A 789 5.87 4.54 3.55
N SER A 790 5.98 5.87 3.63
CA SER A 790 4.83 6.77 3.50
C SER A 790 4.10 6.60 2.17
N ILE A 791 4.85 6.38 1.08
CA ILE A 791 4.28 6.02 -0.24
C ILE A 791 3.75 4.59 -0.27
N SER A 792 4.49 3.63 0.29
CA SER A 792 4.17 2.20 0.21
C SER A 792 2.96 1.77 1.04
N ASP A 793 2.64 2.50 2.11
CA ASP A 793 1.57 2.19 3.07
C ASP A 793 0.23 1.84 2.39
N ALA A 794 -0.06 2.49 1.27
CA ALA A 794 -1.29 2.31 0.51
C ALA A 794 -1.51 0.90 -0.07
N GLY A 795 -0.47 0.07 -0.12
CA GLY A 795 -0.53 -1.33 -0.56
C GLY A 795 0.25 -2.26 0.37
N ASP A 796 0.58 -1.81 1.59
CA ASP A 796 1.38 -2.56 2.55
C ASP A 796 0.49 -3.38 3.49
N PRO A 797 0.70 -4.70 3.64
CA PRO A 797 -0.06 -5.56 4.55
C PRO A 797 -0.20 -5.05 5.97
N VAL A 798 0.78 -4.29 6.47
CA VAL A 798 0.79 -3.77 7.84
C VAL A 798 -0.48 -2.97 8.15
N ASN A 799 -1.04 -2.26 7.16
CA ASN A 799 -2.24 -1.45 7.33
C ASN A 799 -3.55 -2.22 7.14
N PHE A 800 -3.51 -3.46 6.65
CA PHE A 800 -4.69 -4.28 6.33
C PHE A 800 -4.82 -5.52 7.22
N ALA A 801 -3.76 -5.91 7.93
CA ALA A 801 -3.71 -7.13 8.73
C ALA A 801 -4.80 -7.19 9.82
N LYS A 802 -4.98 -6.11 10.61
CA LYS A 802 -6.06 -6.05 11.61
C LYS A 802 -7.45 -6.24 10.98
N GLY A 803 -7.67 -5.62 9.81
CA GLY A 803 -8.91 -5.77 9.04
C GLY A 803 -9.12 -7.19 8.53
N LEU A 804 -8.05 -7.86 8.05
CA LEU A 804 -8.12 -9.25 7.63
C LEU A 804 -8.45 -10.19 8.80
N GLY A 805 -7.79 -10.02 9.94
CA GLY A 805 -8.06 -10.79 11.16
C GLY A 805 -9.50 -10.65 11.64
N ALA A 806 -10.04 -9.42 11.62
CA ALA A 806 -11.42 -9.15 12.01
C ALA A 806 -12.46 -9.73 11.04
N SER A 807 -12.12 -9.89 9.76
CA SER A 807 -13.06 -10.26 8.70
C SER A 807 -12.97 -11.72 8.25
N THR A 808 -11.91 -12.45 8.64
CA THR A 808 -11.63 -13.81 8.12
C THR A 808 -11.43 -14.82 9.23
N SER A 809 -12.42 -15.70 9.40
CA SER A 809 -12.37 -16.77 10.42
C SER A 809 -11.56 -17.98 10.00
N ASN A 810 -11.49 -18.30 8.71
CA ASN A 810 -10.72 -19.45 8.20
C ASN A 810 -9.40 -19.00 7.58
N LEU A 811 -8.44 -18.65 8.44
CA LEU A 811 -7.13 -18.14 8.08
C LEU A 811 -6.02 -19.12 8.50
N LEU A 812 -5.12 -19.46 7.58
CA LEU A 812 -3.87 -20.16 7.86
C LEU A 812 -2.71 -19.24 7.47
N ILE A 813 -1.83 -18.90 8.40
CA ILE A 813 -0.58 -18.20 8.11
C ILE A 813 0.59 -19.09 8.51
N THR A 814 1.64 -19.14 7.69
CA THR A 814 2.82 -19.96 7.99
C THR A 814 4.09 -19.16 7.97
N GLU A 815 5.03 -19.61 8.78
CA GLU A 815 6.40 -19.13 8.85
C GLU A 815 7.37 -20.31 8.69
N VAL A 816 8.51 -20.07 8.04
CA VAL A 816 9.69 -20.93 8.20
C VAL A 816 10.65 -20.23 9.16
N VAL A 817 10.99 -20.88 10.27
CA VAL A 817 11.93 -20.31 11.26
C VAL A 817 13.32 -20.22 10.65
N GLY A 818 13.92 -19.04 10.66
CA GLY A 818 15.22 -18.75 10.01
C GLY A 818 15.13 -18.41 8.52
N ASP A 819 13.95 -18.04 8.01
CA ASP A 819 13.76 -17.65 6.61
C ASP A 819 14.64 -16.44 6.22
N SER A 820 15.39 -16.59 5.13
CA SER A 820 16.33 -15.57 4.63
C SER A 820 15.72 -14.61 3.60
N THR A 821 14.47 -14.81 3.20
CA THR A 821 13.79 -14.01 2.17
C THR A 821 12.76 -13.10 2.79
N VAL A 822 11.84 -13.64 3.58
CA VAL A 822 10.96 -12.86 4.45
C VAL A 822 11.46 -13.06 5.86
N PRO A 823 12.04 -12.04 6.52
CA PRO A 823 12.48 -12.18 7.90
C PRO A 823 11.31 -12.54 8.81
N ASN A 824 11.55 -13.41 9.79
CA ASN A 824 10.55 -13.74 10.81
C ASN A 824 10.14 -12.47 11.57
N GLU A 825 11.13 -11.66 11.93
CA GLU A 825 10.96 -10.34 12.52
C GLU A 825 12.20 -9.47 12.24
N ALA A 826 12.06 -8.16 12.44
CA ALA A 826 13.17 -7.19 12.37
C ALA A 826 13.23 -6.27 13.60
N ASN A 827 12.57 -6.64 14.70
CA ASN A 827 12.56 -5.92 15.97
C ASN A 827 13.86 -6.16 16.76
N VAL A 828 14.14 -7.41 17.11
CA VAL A 828 15.22 -7.84 18.00
C VAL A 828 16.42 -8.38 17.23
N ASN A 829 16.21 -8.94 16.04
CA ASN A 829 17.30 -9.36 15.14
C ASN A 829 17.29 -8.61 13.80
N PRO A 830 17.36 -7.25 13.79
CA PRO A 830 17.46 -6.50 12.53
C PRO A 830 18.76 -6.87 11.79
N LEU A 831 18.71 -6.80 10.45
CA LEU A 831 19.86 -7.05 9.58
C LEU A 831 20.88 -5.91 9.74
N SER A 832 21.84 -6.12 10.62
CA SER A 832 22.85 -5.12 10.97
C SER A 832 23.51 -4.45 9.76
N PRO A 833 23.66 -3.10 9.74
CA PRO A 833 23.38 -2.16 10.85
C PRO A 833 21.97 -1.54 10.87
N ALA A 834 20.94 -2.20 10.33
CA ALA A 834 19.55 -1.71 10.43
C ALA A 834 19.14 -1.37 11.87
N PHE A 835 18.31 -0.34 12.02
CA PHE A 835 17.59 -0.11 13.27
C PHE A 835 16.40 -1.06 13.40
N SER A 836 15.96 -1.27 14.63
CA SER A 836 14.79 -2.09 14.97
C SER A 836 13.53 -1.67 14.18
N ALA A 837 12.80 -2.63 13.64
CA ALA A 837 11.57 -2.43 12.87
C ALA A 837 10.48 -3.43 13.36
N PRO A 838 9.72 -3.08 14.41
CA PRO A 838 8.81 -4.00 15.10
C PRO A 838 7.58 -4.43 14.30
N LEU A 839 7.30 -3.77 13.18
CA LEU A 839 6.18 -4.07 12.28
C LEU A 839 6.61 -4.88 11.04
N ALA A 840 7.90 -5.16 10.88
CA ALA A 840 8.44 -5.84 9.70
C ALA A 840 8.67 -7.33 9.92
N GLY A 841 8.17 -8.14 8.99
CA GLY A 841 8.34 -9.59 8.98
C GLY A 841 7.03 -10.37 9.12
N THR A 842 7.17 -11.68 9.31
CA THR A 842 6.05 -12.62 9.41
C THR A 842 5.38 -12.60 10.79
N GLU A 843 6.13 -12.62 11.88
CA GLU A 843 5.57 -12.61 13.24
C GLU A 843 4.84 -11.31 13.57
N PRO A 844 5.36 -10.10 13.23
CA PRO A 844 4.57 -8.87 13.39
C PRO A 844 3.27 -8.87 12.59
N LEU A 845 3.26 -9.47 11.39
CA LEU A 845 2.03 -9.62 10.61
C LEU A 845 1.03 -10.54 11.31
N MET A 846 1.49 -11.69 11.85
CA MET A 846 0.66 -12.60 12.65
C MET A 846 0.07 -11.88 13.88
N ALA A 847 0.87 -11.07 14.57
CA ALA A 847 0.41 -10.33 15.74
C ALA A 847 -0.64 -9.27 15.38
N LEU A 848 -0.51 -8.58 14.23
CA LEU A 848 -1.55 -7.66 13.77
C LEU A 848 -2.85 -8.39 13.37
N LEU A 849 -2.75 -9.60 12.80
CA LEU A 849 -3.92 -10.44 12.53
C LEU A 849 -4.61 -10.86 13.83
N ASP A 850 -3.84 -11.26 14.83
CA ASP A 850 -4.30 -11.63 16.18
C ASP A 850 -5.05 -10.47 16.86
N LEU A 851 -4.46 -9.26 16.85
CA LEU A 851 -5.13 -8.03 17.32
C LEU A 851 -6.45 -7.77 16.59
N GLY A 852 -6.52 -8.09 15.29
CA GLY A 852 -7.75 -7.99 14.49
C GLY A 852 -8.85 -8.96 14.93
N ILE A 853 -8.48 -10.15 15.38
CA ILE A 853 -9.40 -11.19 15.89
C ILE A 853 -9.91 -10.83 17.29
N GLY A 854 -9.22 -9.93 17.99
CA GLY A 854 -9.52 -9.50 19.37
C GLY A 854 -8.48 -9.97 20.38
N GLY A 855 -7.36 -10.53 19.91
CA GLY A 855 -6.22 -10.91 20.73
C GLY A 855 -5.45 -9.72 21.27
N THR A 856 -4.50 -10.02 22.15
CA THR A 856 -3.67 -9.00 22.83
C THR A 856 -2.20 -9.35 22.85
N ASN A 857 -1.86 -10.64 22.86
CA ASN A 857 -0.50 -11.14 22.85
C ASN A 857 -0.42 -12.37 21.95
N LEU A 858 0.43 -12.33 20.93
CA LEU A 858 0.53 -13.43 19.98
C LEU A 858 1.04 -14.70 20.65
N ALA A 859 1.90 -14.57 21.66
CA ALA A 859 2.52 -15.69 22.36
C ALA A 859 1.60 -16.37 23.41
N ASP A 860 0.38 -15.87 23.62
CA ASP A 860 -0.55 -16.45 24.59
C ASP A 860 -1.43 -17.58 24.05
N ASP A 861 -1.48 -17.75 22.71
CA ASP A 861 -2.25 -18.79 22.01
C ASP A 861 -3.76 -18.76 22.33
N ALA A 862 -4.32 -17.60 22.68
CA ALA A 862 -5.72 -17.47 23.09
C ALA A 862 -6.67 -17.22 21.91
N ASP A 863 -6.23 -16.51 20.87
CA ASP A 863 -7.07 -16.01 19.76
C ASP A 863 -6.61 -16.56 18.40
N LEU A 864 -5.42 -16.16 17.92
CA LEU A 864 -4.75 -16.82 16.81
C LEU A 864 -4.04 -18.09 17.30
N ASN A 865 -4.59 -19.26 16.97
CA ASN A 865 -4.01 -20.54 17.40
C ASN A 865 -2.57 -20.69 16.87
N LEU A 866 -1.67 -21.30 17.64
CA LEU A 866 -0.28 -21.53 17.27
C LEU A 866 0.03 -23.03 17.16
N LEU A 867 0.66 -23.44 16.06
CA LEU A 867 1.21 -24.79 15.90
C LEU A 867 2.74 -24.74 15.77
N GLN A 868 3.42 -25.28 16.79
CA GLN A 868 4.89 -25.30 16.93
C GLN A 868 5.43 -26.72 17.21
N GLY A 869 6.75 -26.89 17.13
CA GLY A 869 7.48 -28.16 17.22
C GLY A 869 7.25 -29.02 18.48
N GLU A 870 6.63 -28.48 19.52
CA GLU A 870 6.30 -29.20 20.76
C GLU A 870 4.79 -29.41 20.98
N ASP A 871 3.94 -28.99 20.04
CA ASP A 871 2.49 -29.10 20.24
C ASP A 871 1.99 -30.56 20.12
N LEU A 872 1.45 -31.06 21.23
CA LEU A 872 0.87 -32.41 21.38
C LEU A 872 -0.65 -32.44 21.15
N SER A 873 -1.29 -31.30 20.88
CA SER A 873 -2.73 -31.17 20.61
C SER A 873 -3.18 -32.03 19.42
N GLY A 874 -2.27 -32.24 18.46
CA GLY A 874 -2.46 -33.02 17.24
C GLY A 874 -3.08 -32.22 16.09
N SER A 875 -3.87 -31.18 16.38
CA SER A 875 -4.40 -30.22 15.39
C SER A 875 -4.96 -28.96 16.06
N ALA A 876 -4.98 -27.84 15.32
CA ALA A 876 -5.59 -26.57 15.72
C ALA A 876 -6.70 -26.16 14.75
N ALA A 877 -7.71 -25.44 15.25
CA ALA A 877 -8.72 -24.82 14.39
C ALA A 877 -8.15 -23.55 13.75
N THR A 878 -8.69 -23.13 12.61
CA THR A 878 -8.43 -21.80 12.06
C THR A 878 -9.23 -20.74 12.84
N PRO A 879 -8.73 -19.50 13.00
CA PRO A 879 -7.47 -18.99 12.45
C PRO A 879 -6.24 -19.58 13.17
N VAL A 880 -5.16 -19.88 12.42
CA VAL A 880 -3.95 -20.52 12.96
C VAL A 880 -2.66 -20.03 12.29
N ALA A 881 -1.62 -19.87 13.09
CA ALA A 881 -0.24 -19.67 12.68
C ALA A 881 0.57 -20.97 12.83
N VAL A 882 1.32 -21.37 11.79
CA VAL A 882 2.14 -22.58 11.81
C VAL A 882 3.61 -22.24 11.58
N PHE A 883 4.48 -22.76 12.43
CA PHE A 883 5.92 -22.55 12.38
C PHE A 883 6.62 -23.82 11.89
N PHE A 884 7.30 -23.72 10.75
CA PHE A 884 8.07 -24.82 10.17
C PHE A 884 9.54 -24.72 10.58
N ASP A 885 10.17 -25.87 10.84
CA ASP A 885 11.59 -25.93 11.19
C ASP A 885 12.45 -25.57 9.97
N GLY A 886 13.16 -24.45 10.03
CA GLY A 886 14.14 -24.03 9.03
C GLY A 886 15.59 -24.05 9.53
N SER A 887 15.88 -24.83 10.58
CA SER A 887 17.22 -24.95 11.17
C SER A 887 18.29 -25.44 10.19
N ASP A 888 17.92 -26.24 9.19
CA ASP A 888 18.78 -26.60 8.06
C ASP A 888 18.04 -26.38 6.73
N PRO A 889 18.24 -25.25 6.04
CA PRO A 889 17.52 -24.92 4.80
C PRO A 889 17.81 -25.89 3.64
N CYS A 890 18.76 -26.81 3.79
CA CYS A 890 19.05 -27.85 2.82
C CYS A 890 18.24 -29.14 3.00
N SER A 891 17.70 -29.40 4.20
CA SER A 891 17.01 -30.65 4.52
C SER A 891 15.70 -30.50 5.32
N THR A 892 15.52 -29.39 6.03
CA THR A 892 14.26 -28.98 6.68
C THR A 892 13.54 -27.93 5.82
N ALA A 893 12.51 -27.26 6.33
CA ALA A 893 11.80 -26.25 5.55
C ALA A 893 12.70 -25.05 5.19
N ASN A 894 12.41 -24.43 4.05
CA ASN A 894 13.00 -23.18 3.60
C ASN A 894 11.94 -22.35 2.87
N HIS A 895 12.27 -21.11 2.50
CA HIS A 895 11.32 -20.18 1.87
C HIS A 895 10.53 -20.78 0.69
N GLY A 896 11.22 -21.54 -0.17
CA GLY A 896 10.65 -22.15 -1.39
C GLY A 896 9.95 -23.50 -1.18
N THR A 897 9.88 -24.00 0.05
CA THR A 897 9.42 -25.36 0.32
C THR A 897 7.98 -25.61 -0.12
N PHE A 898 7.07 -24.67 0.07
CA PHE A 898 5.65 -24.85 -0.32
C PHE A 898 5.45 -25.01 -1.83
N VAL A 899 6.35 -24.47 -2.65
CA VAL A 899 6.20 -24.53 -4.11
C VAL A 899 6.89 -25.74 -4.74
N ALA A 900 7.98 -26.22 -4.14
CA ALA A 900 8.69 -27.40 -4.62
C ALA A 900 9.34 -28.20 -3.47
N PRO A 901 9.19 -29.54 -3.45
CA PRO A 901 9.83 -30.41 -2.45
C PRO A 901 11.35 -30.55 -2.62
N GLN A 902 11.88 -30.10 -3.76
CA GLN A 902 13.31 -30.05 -4.07
C GLN A 902 13.59 -28.88 -5.01
N ALA A 903 14.62 -28.09 -4.72
CA ALA A 903 15.04 -26.96 -5.55
C ALA A 903 16.57 -26.85 -5.66
N PRO A 904 17.11 -26.36 -6.79
CA PRO A 904 18.54 -26.07 -6.90
C PRO A 904 19.02 -25.11 -5.81
N ASN A 905 20.12 -25.45 -5.14
CA ASN A 905 20.79 -24.60 -4.15
C ASN A 905 22.26 -25.02 -4.05
N ASP A 906 23.16 -24.20 -4.60
CA ASP A 906 24.59 -24.49 -4.66
C ASP A 906 25.27 -24.54 -3.28
N ALA A 907 24.65 -23.94 -2.25
CA ALA A 907 25.15 -24.02 -0.88
C ALA A 907 24.86 -25.38 -0.22
N CYS A 908 23.93 -26.17 -0.78
CA CYS A 908 23.51 -27.44 -0.22
C CYS A 908 24.31 -28.64 -0.73
N PRO A 909 24.48 -29.69 0.09
CA PRO A 909 25.11 -30.92 -0.35
C PRO A 909 24.46 -31.48 -1.62
N GLY A 910 25.24 -31.62 -2.69
CA GLY A 910 24.74 -32.11 -3.98
C GLY A 910 24.06 -31.06 -4.86
N GLY A 911 24.06 -29.78 -4.47
CA GLY A 911 23.52 -28.67 -5.26
C GLY A 911 22.01 -28.51 -5.21
N PHE A 912 21.33 -29.18 -4.27
CA PHE A 912 19.89 -29.12 -4.10
C PHE A 912 19.51 -29.03 -2.62
N ALA A 913 18.50 -28.23 -2.31
CA ALA A 913 17.75 -28.34 -1.07
C ALA A 913 16.63 -29.38 -1.26
N VAL A 914 16.50 -30.32 -0.33
CA VAL A 914 15.52 -31.41 -0.37
C VAL A 914 14.64 -31.32 0.87
N THR A 915 13.46 -30.72 0.72
CA THR A 915 12.58 -30.31 1.83
C THR A 915 11.22 -31.04 1.78
N SER A 916 11.22 -32.26 1.20
CA SER A 916 10.02 -32.99 0.81
C SER A 916 9.06 -33.33 1.95
N ASP A 917 9.60 -33.57 3.16
CA ASP A 917 8.80 -33.84 4.35
C ASP A 917 7.99 -32.60 4.76
N ALA A 918 8.66 -31.44 4.87
CA ALA A 918 8.00 -30.17 5.17
C ALA A 918 7.00 -29.76 4.08
N PHE A 919 7.32 -29.94 2.79
CA PHE A 919 6.39 -29.71 1.69
C PHE A 919 5.11 -30.54 1.84
N THR A 920 5.25 -31.82 2.18
CA THR A 920 4.09 -32.72 2.38
C THR A 920 3.20 -32.23 3.52
N VAL A 921 3.80 -31.76 4.63
CA VAL A 921 3.06 -31.20 5.76
C VAL A 921 2.36 -29.91 5.36
N MET A 922 3.06 -28.96 4.74
CA MET A 922 2.50 -27.69 4.26
C MET A 922 1.29 -27.93 3.35
N VAL A 923 1.41 -28.76 2.31
CA VAL A 923 0.29 -29.06 1.40
C VAL A 923 -0.88 -29.73 2.11
N THR A 924 -0.61 -30.63 3.06
CA THR A 924 -1.67 -31.29 3.85
C THR A 924 -2.42 -30.29 4.72
N GLN A 925 -1.70 -29.41 5.42
CA GLN A 925 -2.29 -28.36 6.25
C GLN A 925 -3.10 -27.38 5.41
N THR A 926 -2.58 -26.95 4.27
CA THR A 926 -3.28 -26.10 3.30
C THR A 926 -4.56 -26.79 2.80
N ALA A 927 -4.51 -28.07 2.43
CA ALA A 927 -5.69 -28.82 2.00
C ALA A 927 -6.78 -28.90 3.09
N GLN A 928 -6.37 -29.05 4.37
CA GLN A 928 -7.30 -29.06 5.51
C GLN A 928 -7.93 -27.68 5.72
N ALA A 929 -7.13 -26.60 5.72
CA ALA A 929 -7.61 -25.23 5.87
C ALA A 929 -8.62 -24.88 4.76
N LEU A 930 -8.31 -25.18 3.49
CA LEU A 930 -9.22 -24.95 2.36
C LEU A 930 -10.53 -25.76 2.44
N SER A 931 -10.52 -26.86 3.20
CA SER A 931 -11.69 -27.70 3.43
C SER A 931 -12.49 -27.28 4.68
N GLY A 932 -12.06 -26.23 5.39
CA GLY A 932 -12.63 -25.78 6.66
C GLY A 932 -12.41 -26.76 7.81
N GLY A 933 -11.40 -27.62 7.71
CA GLY A 933 -11.01 -28.58 8.74
C GLY A 933 -9.92 -28.04 9.67
N ASN A 934 -9.72 -28.72 10.80
CA ASN A 934 -8.60 -28.40 11.70
C ASN A 934 -7.26 -28.70 11.01
N VAL A 935 -6.31 -27.78 11.17
CA VAL A 935 -4.95 -27.88 10.66
C VAL A 935 -4.16 -28.85 11.54
N PRO A 936 -3.65 -29.98 11.01
CA PRO A 936 -2.91 -30.96 11.80
C PRO A 936 -1.51 -30.48 12.13
N ALA A 937 -1.02 -30.75 13.35
CA ALA A 937 0.36 -30.45 13.75
C ALA A 937 1.37 -31.26 12.91
N SER A 938 1.10 -32.54 12.68
CA SER A 938 1.79 -33.33 11.65
C SER A 938 1.00 -34.61 11.32
N PRO A 939 0.81 -34.95 10.03
CA PRO A 939 0.13 -36.17 9.67
C PRO A 939 0.97 -37.44 9.90
N ASN A 940 2.32 -37.40 9.91
CA ASN A 940 3.17 -38.61 10.02
C ASN A 940 4.63 -38.45 10.53
N ASN A 941 5.19 -37.24 10.72
CA ASN A 941 6.59 -37.02 11.18
C ASN A 941 6.65 -35.96 12.29
N ILE A 942 7.21 -36.29 13.45
CA ILE A 942 7.27 -35.39 14.63
C ILE A 942 8.20 -34.16 14.41
N ASP A 943 9.02 -34.13 13.35
CA ASP A 943 10.16 -33.21 13.24
C ASP A 943 10.04 -32.12 12.13
N ALA A 944 8.83 -31.80 11.61
CA ALA A 944 8.67 -30.78 10.55
C ALA A 944 8.35 -29.36 11.06
N LEU A 945 7.80 -29.27 12.28
CA LEU A 945 7.46 -28.00 12.90
C LEU A 945 8.63 -27.46 13.73
N GLY A 946 8.80 -26.15 13.72
CA GLY A 946 9.80 -25.41 14.47
C GLY A 946 9.19 -24.67 15.66
N THR A 947 10.05 -24.06 16.47
CA THR A 947 9.62 -23.13 17.53
C THR A 947 10.25 -21.78 17.23
N SER A 948 9.43 -20.72 17.16
CA SER A 948 9.95 -19.37 17.02
C SER A 948 10.69 -18.95 18.30
N PRO A 949 11.92 -18.43 18.21
CA PRO A 949 12.64 -17.88 19.35
C PRO A 949 12.22 -16.44 19.69
N THR A 950 11.42 -15.78 18.86
CA THR A 950 11.15 -14.33 18.91
C THR A 950 9.68 -13.97 19.07
N LEU A 951 8.79 -14.96 19.14
CA LEU A 951 7.34 -14.75 19.20
C LEU A 951 6.87 -13.76 20.28
N ALA A 952 7.49 -13.81 21.47
CA ALA A 952 7.17 -12.92 22.58
C ALA A 952 7.55 -11.45 22.31
N ASN A 953 8.37 -11.20 21.30
CA ASN A 953 8.86 -9.87 20.91
C ASN A 953 8.11 -9.30 19.70
N ALA A 954 7.12 -10.01 19.16
CA ALA A 954 6.27 -9.52 18.07
C ALA A 954 5.51 -8.26 18.55
N LEU A 955 5.56 -7.18 17.76
CA LEU A 955 5.01 -5.85 18.12
C LEU A 955 5.50 -5.26 19.44
N ASP A 956 6.56 -5.81 20.04
CA ASP A 956 7.08 -5.43 21.35
C ASP A 956 6.11 -5.68 22.52
N GLN A 957 5.55 -6.88 22.56
CA GLN A 957 4.55 -7.30 23.55
C GLN A 957 5.05 -7.40 25.00
N ASP A 958 6.33 -7.13 25.35
CA ASP A 958 6.78 -6.97 26.75
C ASP A 958 8.27 -6.51 26.99
N GLU A 959 9.07 -6.08 26.01
CA GLU A 959 10.50 -5.70 26.27
C GLU A 959 10.70 -4.22 26.68
N GLN A 960 9.98 -3.77 27.72
CA GLN A 960 10.54 -2.78 28.67
C GLN A 960 11.35 -3.50 29.75
N ALA A 961 12.34 -4.29 29.37
CA ALA A 961 13.42 -4.65 30.28
C ALA A 961 14.51 -3.56 30.24
N ALA A 962 14.15 -2.34 30.65
CA ALA A 962 15.14 -1.37 31.10
C ALA A 962 15.80 -1.89 32.39
N PRO A 963 17.08 -1.58 32.62
CA PRO A 963 17.49 -0.95 33.86
C PRO A 963 17.15 0.55 33.84
#